data_AF-A0A9E7AK34-F1
#
_entry.id   AF-A0A9E7AK34-F1
#
_cell.length_a   1.000
_cell.length_b   1.000
_cell.length_c   1.000
_cell.angle_alpha   90.00
_cell.angle_beta   90.00
_cell.angle_gamma   90.00
#
_symmetry.space_group_name_H-M   'P 1'
#
loop_
_entity.id
_entity.type
_entity.pdbx_description
1 polymer ?
#
loop_
_entity_poly.entity_id
_entity_poly.type
_entity_poly.pdbx_seq_one_letter_code
_entity_poly.pdbx_strand_id
1 'polypeptide(L)'
;MLGDTPCLRIGRAPKRLLVYRAVTPFAGRKRHPLELLARGQQFVAYAVHPDTGRPYEWPEESLLDVPVAKLPAVDEAASNAFLDAAWALLPDELRQSSLLSDAPTSAWHGPSDPRGTLQAVTDALEFLPNEDLIWDDWFRIGMSMKAALGDEGRDLWLAWSKGASKSGRSGKSDTAERFWASARPHSIGAGTIYWLAEKRGWIPPPEVTLNGDAADRAAESHPAAGMLAKIALAAPAVPPPKPYRVPSELLKVDGALRLFMDYATASAVSPQPFLSLGAAICLVGAIAGRRYRTPTDLRSNVYAIGIADSGGGKDHARRCAKRAIYAAGLDRYLGGEDLASSAGLLTSLQRHPARLFQVDEFGQFLKLVLNVRAPAHKAAIWSELTKLYTSAAEPYIGAEYADQKARPRVTIEQPCACIWGVTVPGPFWSALEGGALADGSIARFLVFLTDDDYPERNETPAAMDPPTDLVAALQGIARGVPGHSHGGNIADAMESSAPIHAYTVPLSPAANAAMARVRREATDLLRSHRGTHATALFGRYAENTAKLAMIAAVSRAPARPITEAADVTWASALVEHCVGTLLREAERLVSDNNTEANHKRVLEIIRTAGEISRNALVRKTQFLSKREREEIFDALVEAELVSRCGCSRRRSCARRVPPRSTPSAAAAAPPPSCGDRQMTEYAWPTVLRPSRLSFYLQHNTLRFVSPVTRATQVLRREGARWVAEASFEPLGRVQAGVMDGLLAALAGSANTVRIWDWRREYRTGDPRSQGDVPTGPYSFSDATIFTDGTGLVVGSGNPSLAAGAPRGALSIVTQGWWPSTVVVGAGDYIGLGGRLYIATAAVAASGAGTATIAIAPPLRAAVVVGEPLILSLPSVPMRLVSDDEAANPTRPGPFAAVTIRMEEAL
;
A
#
# COMPACT_ATOMS: atom_id res chain seq x y z
N MET A 1 -48.92 -12.09 33.50
CA MET A 1 -47.70 -12.12 32.64
C MET A 1 -46.43 -12.40 33.44
N LEU A 2 -46.19 -11.78 34.60
CA LEU A 2 -45.06 -12.16 35.49
C LEU A 2 -45.47 -12.91 36.76
N GLY A 3 -46.78 -12.98 37.05
CA GLY A 3 -47.31 -13.45 38.33
C GLY A 3 -47.25 -12.37 39.41
N ASP A 4 -47.99 -12.56 40.49
CA ASP A 4 -47.90 -11.69 41.67
C ASP A 4 -46.62 -12.00 42.45
N THR A 5 -45.99 -10.96 42.99
CA THR A 5 -44.84 -11.11 43.87
C THR A 5 -45.20 -10.59 45.26
N PRO A 6 -44.87 -11.35 46.33
CA PRO A 6 -45.13 -10.91 47.69
C PRO A 6 -44.18 -9.77 48.12
N CYS A 7 -43.12 -9.51 47.36
CA CYS A 7 -42.14 -8.46 47.68
C CYS A 7 -42.41 -7.19 46.87
N LEU A 8 -43.31 -6.37 47.41
CA LEU A 8 -43.70 -5.05 46.90
C LEU A 8 -43.13 -3.94 47.81
N ARG A 9 -42.48 -2.94 47.22
CA ARG A 9 -41.98 -1.76 47.95
C ARG A 9 -42.65 -0.48 47.49
N ILE A 10 -43.10 0.34 48.44
CA ILE A 10 -43.71 1.65 48.22
C ILE A 10 -42.86 2.72 48.91
N GLY A 11 -42.56 3.80 48.18
CA GLY A 11 -41.86 4.97 48.72
C GLY A 11 -42.76 6.21 48.73
N ARG A 12 -43.12 6.68 47.54
CA ARG A 12 -44.10 7.74 47.32
C ARG A 12 -45.21 7.21 46.41
N ALA A 13 -46.36 6.87 46.99
CA ALA A 13 -47.52 6.43 46.24
C ALA A 13 -47.89 7.47 45.15
N PRO A 14 -48.31 7.05 43.94
CA PRO A 14 -48.64 5.68 43.53
C PRO A 14 -47.45 4.84 43.00
N LYS A 15 -46.20 5.31 43.13
CA LYS A 15 -45.02 4.60 42.59
C LYS A 15 -44.71 3.35 43.44
N ARG A 16 -44.64 2.20 42.75
CA ARG A 16 -44.31 0.88 43.34
C ARG A 16 -43.13 0.21 42.66
N LEU A 17 -42.38 -0.59 43.41
CA LEU A 17 -41.34 -1.49 42.91
C LEU A 17 -41.73 -2.93 43.24
N LEU A 18 -41.68 -3.80 42.25
CA LEU A 18 -42.00 -5.24 42.36
C LEU A 18 -40.71 -6.05 42.19
N VAL A 19 -40.47 -7.01 43.08
CA VAL A 19 -39.23 -7.81 43.08
C VAL A 19 -39.48 -9.22 42.58
N TYR A 20 -38.68 -9.67 41.61
CA TYR A 20 -38.74 -11.02 41.03
C TYR A 20 -37.35 -11.63 40.99
N ARG A 21 -37.26 -12.97 40.87
CA ARG A 21 -35.98 -13.66 40.65
C ARG A 21 -35.78 -13.90 39.16
N ALA A 22 -34.67 -13.44 38.60
CA ALA A 22 -34.29 -13.76 37.22
C ALA A 22 -33.81 -15.21 37.09
N VAL A 23 -34.33 -15.95 36.10
CA VAL A 23 -33.87 -17.32 35.78
C VAL A 23 -32.45 -17.31 35.23
N THR A 24 -32.15 -16.35 34.37
CA THR A 24 -30.82 -16.06 33.83
C THR A 24 -30.53 -14.56 33.94
N PRO A 25 -29.28 -14.12 34.17
CA PRO A 25 -28.96 -12.69 34.23
C PRO A 25 -29.13 -12.00 32.87
N PHE A 26 -29.97 -10.97 32.78
CA PHE A 26 -30.17 -10.12 31.60
C PHE A 26 -30.02 -8.63 31.91
N ALA A 27 -29.87 -7.80 30.87
CA ALA A 27 -29.72 -6.35 31.00
C ALA A 27 -31.05 -5.65 31.30
N GLY A 28 -31.04 -4.62 32.15
CA GLY A 28 -32.24 -3.83 32.42
C GLY A 28 -32.67 -2.96 31.24
N ARG A 29 -33.92 -2.49 31.25
CA ARG A 29 -34.51 -1.66 30.19
C ARG A 29 -35.32 -0.52 30.79
N LYS A 30 -35.23 0.69 30.21
CA LYS A 30 -35.99 1.87 30.66
C LYS A 30 -36.97 2.32 29.58
N ARG A 31 -38.20 2.63 29.99
CA ARG A 31 -39.27 3.18 29.15
C ARG A 31 -40.13 4.12 29.99
N HIS A 32 -39.63 5.35 30.22
CA HIS A 32 -40.16 6.28 31.22
C HIS A 32 -41.66 6.56 31.07
N PRO A 33 -42.48 6.35 32.12
CA PRO A 33 -42.09 6.26 33.54
C PRO A 33 -41.77 4.85 34.08
N LEU A 34 -41.76 3.81 33.24
CA LEU A 34 -41.50 2.42 33.63
C LEU A 34 -40.00 2.08 33.56
N GLU A 35 -39.51 1.31 34.54
CA GLU A 35 -38.11 0.86 34.59
C GLU A 35 -38.02 -0.61 34.99
N LEU A 36 -37.27 -1.39 34.22
CA LEU A 36 -36.86 -2.76 34.52
C LEU A 36 -35.39 -2.72 34.98
N LEU A 37 -35.17 -2.95 36.27
CA LEU A 37 -33.83 -3.01 36.87
C LEU A 37 -33.34 -4.46 36.89
N ALA A 38 -32.19 -4.76 36.29
CA ALA A 38 -31.62 -6.11 36.23
C ALA A 38 -30.09 -6.11 36.40
N ARG A 39 -29.35 -6.97 35.68
CA ARG A 39 -27.91 -7.20 35.89
C ARG A 39 -27.11 -5.88 35.87
N GLY A 40 -26.37 -5.62 36.94
CA GLY A 40 -25.52 -4.43 37.08
C GLY A 40 -26.25 -3.19 37.63
N GLN A 41 -27.52 -3.31 38.00
CA GLN A 41 -28.31 -2.24 38.61
C GLN A 41 -28.73 -2.62 40.02
N GLN A 42 -28.92 -1.61 40.87
CA GLN A 42 -29.26 -1.78 42.28
C GLN A 42 -30.39 -0.82 42.66
N PHE A 43 -31.16 -1.17 43.68
CA PHE A 43 -32.10 -0.27 44.32
C PHE A 43 -31.92 -0.34 45.83
N VAL A 44 -32.33 0.73 46.52
CA VAL A 44 -32.19 0.83 47.98
C VAL A 44 -33.37 0.13 48.66
N ALA A 45 -33.21 -1.11 49.11
CA ALA A 45 -34.33 -1.86 49.70
C ALA A 45 -34.89 -1.24 51.00
N TYR A 46 -34.01 -0.74 51.88
CA TYR A 46 -34.35 -0.14 53.17
C TYR A 46 -33.57 1.16 53.39
N ALA A 47 -34.28 2.28 53.44
CA ALA A 47 -33.76 3.61 53.77
C ALA A 47 -34.92 4.58 54.01
N VAL A 48 -34.61 5.80 54.43
CA VAL A 48 -35.56 6.92 54.44
C VAL A 48 -35.69 7.47 53.02
N HIS A 49 -36.91 7.56 52.49
CA HIS A 49 -37.17 8.11 51.16
C HIS A 49 -36.88 9.63 51.18
N PRO A 50 -36.05 10.13 50.24
CA PRO A 50 -35.56 11.52 50.28
C PRO A 50 -36.69 12.56 50.18
N ASP A 51 -37.71 12.32 49.36
CA ASP A 51 -38.79 13.30 49.16
C ASP A 51 -39.90 13.24 50.22
N THR A 52 -40.13 12.08 50.86
CA THR A 52 -41.23 11.92 51.83
C THR A 52 -40.74 11.98 53.27
N GLY A 53 -39.43 11.83 53.50
CA GLY A 53 -38.82 11.79 54.83
C GLY A 53 -39.22 10.57 55.67
N ARG A 54 -39.90 9.58 55.07
CA ARG A 54 -40.37 8.35 55.75
C ARG A 54 -39.62 7.13 55.23
N PRO A 55 -39.45 6.07 56.04
CA PRO A 55 -38.90 4.79 55.56
C PRO A 55 -39.70 4.21 54.39
N TYR A 56 -39.04 3.47 53.50
CA TYR A 56 -39.74 2.66 52.50
C TYR A 56 -40.64 1.61 53.17
N GLU A 57 -41.85 1.43 52.64
CA GLU A 57 -42.84 0.49 53.15
C GLU A 57 -42.87 -0.79 52.31
N TRP A 58 -42.98 -1.93 52.99
CA TRP A 58 -43.17 -3.26 52.41
C TRP A 58 -44.49 -3.83 52.94
N PRO A 59 -45.64 -3.55 52.29
CA PRO A 59 -46.97 -3.85 52.82
C PRO A 59 -47.33 -5.35 52.83
N GLU A 60 -46.59 -6.17 52.09
CA GLU A 60 -46.76 -7.63 52.05
C GLU A 60 -45.57 -8.31 52.74
N GLU A 61 -44.68 -8.99 52.00
CA GLU A 61 -43.49 -9.63 52.55
C GLU A 61 -42.22 -8.80 52.30
N SER A 62 -41.34 -8.77 53.29
CA SER A 62 -40.07 -8.06 53.27
C SER A 62 -38.94 -8.93 52.71
N LEU A 63 -38.02 -8.35 51.95
CA LEU A 63 -36.83 -9.06 51.43
C LEU A 63 -35.88 -9.61 52.52
N LEU A 64 -36.03 -9.17 53.77
CA LEU A 64 -35.31 -9.75 54.90
C LEU A 64 -35.84 -11.15 55.28
N ASP A 65 -37.11 -11.41 55.00
CA ASP A 65 -37.83 -12.60 55.49
C ASP A 65 -38.11 -13.62 54.36
N VAL A 66 -37.93 -13.23 53.10
CA VAL A 66 -38.20 -14.05 51.91
C VAL A 66 -36.89 -14.54 51.26
N PRO A 67 -36.59 -15.85 51.30
CA PRO A 67 -35.50 -16.42 50.52
C PRO A 67 -35.69 -16.16 49.04
N VAL A 68 -34.62 -15.79 48.33
CA VAL A 68 -34.63 -15.51 46.88
C VAL A 68 -35.28 -16.64 46.06
N ALA A 69 -35.15 -17.89 46.51
CA ALA A 69 -35.74 -19.05 45.85
C ALA A 69 -37.28 -19.06 45.84
N LYS A 70 -37.93 -18.35 46.77
CA LYS A 70 -39.39 -18.23 46.88
C LYS A 70 -39.97 -17.10 46.02
N LEU A 71 -39.13 -16.21 45.49
CA LEU A 71 -39.58 -15.18 44.56
C LEU A 71 -39.99 -15.81 43.22
N PRO A 72 -41.06 -15.31 42.57
CA PRO A 72 -41.48 -15.81 41.26
C PRO A 72 -40.34 -15.65 40.25
N ALA A 73 -40.14 -16.69 39.44
CA ALA A 73 -39.08 -16.73 38.45
C ALA A 73 -39.51 -16.05 37.15
N VAL A 74 -38.68 -15.15 36.62
CA VAL A 74 -38.93 -14.43 35.37
C VAL A 74 -37.72 -14.52 34.43
N ASP A 75 -37.97 -14.50 33.13
CA ASP A 75 -36.93 -14.40 32.10
C ASP A 75 -36.98 -13.04 31.36
N GLU A 76 -36.01 -12.79 30.50
CA GLU A 76 -35.90 -11.54 29.75
C GLU A 76 -37.09 -11.32 28.80
N ALA A 77 -37.59 -12.39 28.18
CA ALA A 77 -38.69 -12.31 27.22
C ALA A 77 -40.00 -11.91 27.91
N ALA A 78 -40.35 -12.57 29.02
CA ALA A 78 -41.54 -12.26 29.80
C ALA A 78 -41.46 -10.87 30.43
N SER A 79 -40.28 -10.46 30.92
CA SER A 79 -40.05 -9.13 31.50
C SER A 79 -40.23 -8.01 30.47
N ASN A 80 -39.70 -8.20 29.26
CA ASN A 80 -39.90 -7.25 28.15
C ASN A 80 -41.35 -7.20 27.69
N ALA A 81 -42.01 -8.36 27.54
CA ALA A 81 -43.41 -8.41 27.15
C ALA A 81 -44.33 -7.72 28.17
N PHE A 82 -44.05 -7.87 29.47
CA PHE A 82 -44.76 -7.14 30.52
C PHE A 82 -44.53 -5.62 30.44
N LEU A 83 -43.28 -5.19 30.22
CA LEU A 83 -42.95 -3.77 30.08
C LEU A 83 -43.67 -3.14 28.88
N ASP A 84 -43.74 -3.85 27.75
CA ASP A 84 -44.41 -3.39 26.54
C ASP A 84 -45.94 -3.35 26.70
N ALA A 85 -46.53 -4.34 27.38
CA ALA A 85 -47.96 -4.33 27.71
C ALA A 85 -48.31 -3.21 28.70
N ALA A 86 -47.49 -3.00 29.74
CA ALA A 86 -47.66 -1.91 30.70
C ALA A 86 -47.52 -0.54 30.04
N TRP A 87 -46.61 -0.40 29.07
CA TRP A 87 -46.46 0.82 28.27
C TRP A 87 -47.73 1.15 27.48
N ALA A 88 -48.33 0.15 26.82
CA ALA A 88 -49.54 0.34 26.02
C ALA A 88 -50.74 0.81 26.87
N LEU A 89 -50.76 0.45 28.15
CA LEU A 89 -51.83 0.83 29.10
C LEU A 89 -51.65 2.23 29.71
N LEU A 90 -50.48 2.86 29.55
CA LEU A 90 -50.26 4.20 30.09
C LEU A 90 -51.04 5.24 29.27
N PRO A 91 -51.80 6.14 29.91
CA PRO A 91 -52.38 7.32 29.27
C PRO A 91 -51.31 8.17 28.57
N ASP A 92 -51.67 8.80 27.45
CA ASP A 92 -50.73 9.60 26.65
C ASP A 92 -50.12 10.75 27.46
N GLU A 93 -50.85 11.30 28.44
CA GLU A 93 -50.39 12.39 29.30
C GLU A 93 -49.25 11.97 30.26
N LEU A 94 -49.09 10.68 30.51
CA LEU A 94 -48.00 10.12 31.34
C LEU A 94 -46.80 9.65 30.51
N ARG A 95 -46.89 9.65 29.18
CA ARG A 95 -45.80 9.29 28.27
C ARG A 95 -44.93 10.53 28.03
N GLN A 96 -43.76 10.60 28.66
CA GLN A 96 -42.85 11.75 28.49
C GLN A 96 -42.22 11.74 27.08
N SER A 97 -42.27 12.87 26.38
CA SER A 97 -41.62 13.07 25.08
C SER A 97 -40.11 13.25 25.21
N SER A 98 -39.34 12.22 24.86
CA SER A 98 -37.87 12.31 24.68
C SER A 98 -37.53 12.68 23.24
N LEU A 99 -36.42 13.40 23.02
CA LEU A 99 -35.86 13.65 21.67
C LEU A 99 -35.65 12.38 20.83
N LEU A 100 -35.55 11.20 21.47
CA LEU A 100 -35.25 9.91 20.87
C LEU A 100 -36.44 8.94 20.78
N SER A 101 -37.66 9.43 21.00
CA SER A 101 -38.87 8.61 21.09
C SER A 101 -39.12 7.69 19.87
N ASP A 102 -38.63 8.07 18.68
CA ASP A 102 -38.78 7.31 17.42
C ASP A 102 -37.45 6.99 16.69
N ALA A 103 -36.29 7.02 17.38
CA ALA A 103 -34.99 6.90 16.71
C ALA A 103 -34.57 5.44 16.42
N PRO A 104 -34.26 5.05 15.15
CA PRO A 104 -33.58 3.79 14.87
C PRO A 104 -32.12 3.80 15.36
N THR A 105 -31.68 2.65 15.89
CA THR A 105 -30.34 2.38 16.42
C THR A 105 -29.29 2.37 15.30
N SER A 106 -28.75 3.54 14.97
CA SER A 106 -27.51 3.63 14.21
C SER A 106 -26.48 4.47 14.96
N ALA A 107 -25.24 3.98 14.97
CA ALA A 107 -24.09 4.67 15.55
C ALA A 107 -23.68 5.83 14.63
N TRP A 108 -23.63 7.03 15.20
CA TRP A 108 -23.18 8.23 14.52
C TRP A 108 -21.70 8.18 14.15
N HIS A 109 -21.34 8.74 13.00
CA HIS A 109 -19.98 8.78 12.44
C HIS A 109 -19.60 10.19 12.00
N GLY A 110 -19.84 11.21 12.83
CA GLY A 110 -19.35 12.57 12.57
C GLY A 110 -18.07 12.90 13.35
N PRO A 111 -17.55 14.13 13.21
CA PRO A 111 -16.25 14.54 13.75
C PRO A 111 -16.20 14.38 15.28
N SER A 112 -15.16 13.73 15.83
CA SER A 112 -14.98 13.54 17.28
C SER A 112 -14.66 14.82 18.06
N ASP A 113 -14.58 15.95 17.37
CA ASP A 113 -14.22 17.25 17.91
C ASP A 113 -15.46 17.95 18.47
N PRO A 114 -15.42 18.44 19.71
CA PRO A 114 -16.53 19.20 20.27
C PRO A 114 -16.81 20.50 19.51
N ARG A 115 -15.88 21.08 18.74
CA ARG A 115 -16.07 22.37 18.06
C ARG A 115 -16.93 22.27 16.80
N GLY A 116 -17.93 23.16 16.73
CA GLY A 116 -18.77 23.38 15.56
C GLY A 116 -18.57 24.78 15.00
N THR A 117 -18.98 25.02 13.76
CA THR A 117 -19.10 26.40 13.28
C THR A 117 -20.44 26.99 13.70
N LEU A 118 -20.50 28.30 13.96
CA LEU A 118 -21.73 28.98 14.35
C LEU A 118 -22.85 28.76 13.34
N GLN A 119 -22.53 28.79 12.04
CA GLN A 119 -23.47 28.51 10.96
C GLN A 119 -24.03 27.08 11.05
N ALA A 120 -23.16 26.07 11.14
CA ALA A 120 -23.58 24.68 11.21
C ALA A 120 -24.46 24.37 12.45
N VAL A 121 -24.09 24.94 13.61
CA VAL A 121 -24.85 24.75 14.85
C VAL A 121 -26.20 25.47 14.77
N THR A 122 -26.25 26.66 14.18
CA THR A 122 -27.52 27.40 13.98
C THR A 122 -28.45 26.63 13.05
N ASP A 123 -27.95 26.20 11.89
CA ASP A 123 -28.71 25.41 10.91
C ASP A 123 -29.25 24.11 11.53
N ALA A 124 -28.45 23.44 12.36
CA ALA A 124 -28.87 22.20 13.03
C ALA A 124 -29.97 22.44 14.08
N LEU A 125 -29.97 23.59 14.76
CA LEU A 125 -30.94 23.89 15.82
C LEU A 125 -32.35 24.14 15.28
N GLU A 126 -32.50 24.51 14.01
CA GLU A 126 -33.82 24.65 13.36
C GLU A 126 -34.59 23.31 13.35
N PHE A 127 -33.88 22.19 13.36
CA PHE A 127 -34.44 20.83 13.39
C PHE A 127 -34.66 20.31 14.82
N LEU A 128 -34.36 21.13 15.83
CA LEU A 128 -34.45 20.79 17.25
C LEU A 128 -35.40 21.75 17.99
N PRO A 129 -36.73 21.67 17.75
CA PRO A 129 -37.72 22.46 18.49
C PRO A 129 -37.70 22.06 19.98
N ASN A 130 -37.98 23.03 20.86
CA ASN A 130 -37.79 22.87 22.30
C ASN A 130 -39.00 23.23 23.18
N GLU A 131 -40.18 23.43 22.59
CA GLU A 131 -41.40 23.88 23.27
C GLU A 131 -41.78 23.02 24.49
N ASP A 132 -41.69 21.68 24.36
CA ASP A 132 -42.01 20.70 25.42
C ASP A 132 -40.84 19.78 25.79
N LEU A 133 -39.60 20.28 25.67
CA LEU A 133 -38.41 19.47 25.90
C LEU A 133 -38.23 19.05 27.38
N ILE A 134 -37.85 17.79 27.62
CA ILE A 134 -37.49 17.33 28.96
C ILE A 134 -36.19 18.00 29.44
N TRP A 135 -36.03 18.13 30.78
CA TRP A 135 -34.96 18.95 31.36
C TRP A 135 -33.57 18.44 30.97
N ASP A 136 -33.35 17.13 30.97
CA ASP A 136 -32.08 16.52 30.58
C ASP A 136 -31.70 16.84 29.12
N ASP A 137 -32.66 16.82 28.21
CA ASP A 137 -32.44 17.11 26.79
C ASP A 137 -32.19 18.61 26.56
N TRP A 138 -32.91 19.48 27.26
CA TRP A 138 -32.67 20.94 27.23
C TRP A 138 -31.28 21.29 27.77
N PHE A 139 -30.92 20.70 28.92
CA PHE A 139 -29.60 20.83 29.52
C PHE A 139 -28.49 20.30 28.61
N ARG A 140 -28.71 19.14 27.97
CA ARG A 140 -27.76 18.50 27.05
C ARG A 140 -27.48 19.35 25.80
N ILE A 141 -28.51 19.96 25.20
CA ILE A 141 -28.31 20.89 24.07
C ILE A 141 -27.51 22.11 24.52
N GLY A 142 -27.82 22.68 25.69
CA GLY A 142 -27.09 23.82 26.23
C GLY A 142 -25.61 23.52 26.49
N MET A 143 -25.29 22.35 27.07
CA MET A 143 -23.92 21.91 27.29
C MET A 143 -23.18 21.67 25.96
N SER A 144 -23.86 21.10 24.97
CA SER A 144 -23.30 20.85 23.64
C SER A 144 -22.99 22.15 22.90
N MET A 145 -23.88 23.14 22.99
CA MET A 145 -23.76 24.42 22.30
C MET A 145 -22.63 25.27 22.89
N LYS A 146 -22.51 25.27 24.21
CA LYS A 146 -21.43 25.96 24.91
C LYS A 146 -20.06 25.35 24.61
N ALA A 147 -19.97 24.03 24.51
CA ALA A 147 -18.74 23.36 24.10
C ALA A 147 -18.40 23.57 22.62
N ALA A 148 -19.43 23.64 21.77
CA ALA A 148 -19.27 23.81 20.33
C ALA A 148 -18.77 25.18 19.92
N LEU A 149 -19.31 26.23 20.54
CA LEU A 149 -19.16 27.61 20.09
C LEU A 149 -18.51 28.53 21.12
N GLY A 150 -18.22 28.04 22.33
CA GLY A 150 -17.75 28.89 23.42
C GLY A 150 -18.74 30.02 23.71
N ASP A 151 -18.25 31.21 24.06
CA ASP A 151 -19.11 32.35 24.39
C ASP A 151 -19.91 32.91 23.20
N GLU A 152 -19.48 32.66 21.95
CA GLU A 152 -20.23 33.05 20.75
C GLU A 152 -21.60 32.35 20.66
N GLY A 153 -21.73 31.17 21.27
CA GLY A 153 -22.99 30.43 21.33
C GLY A 153 -24.01 30.99 22.33
N ARG A 154 -23.65 32.00 23.14
CA ARG A 154 -24.49 32.49 24.25
C ARG A 154 -25.82 33.04 23.76
N ASP A 155 -25.77 33.93 22.76
CA ASP A 155 -26.97 34.60 22.26
C ASP A 155 -27.87 33.60 21.52
N LEU A 156 -27.26 32.65 20.81
CA LEU A 156 -27.95 31.54 20.16
C LEU A 156 -28.67 30.64 21.17
N TRP A 157 -28.02 30.31 22.29
CA TRP A 157 -28.62 29.55 23.38
C TRP A 157 -29.79 30.28 24.03
N LEU A 158 -29.63 31.58 24.32
CA LEU A 158 -30.69 32.39 24.91
C LEU A 158 -31.89 32.52 23.97
N ALA A 159 -31.64 32.67 22.66
CA ALA A 159 -32.69 32.73 21.65
C ALA A 159 -33.42 31.40 21.52
N TRP A 160 -32.68 30.29 21.36
CA TRP A 160 -33.25 28.95 21.26
C TRP A 160 -34.05 28.62 22.53
N SER A 161 -33.46 28.79 23.72
CA SER A 161 -34.08 28.43 25.00
C SER A 161 -35.36 29.19 25.35
N LYS A 162 -35.63 30.36 24.76
CA LYS A 162 -36.88 31.10 24.99
C LYS A 162 -38.12 30.32 24.56
N GLY A 163 -38.00 29.44 23.58
CA GLY A 163 -39.08 28.57 23.13
C GLY A 163 -39.50 27.50 24.14
N ALA A 164 -38.63 27.14 25.10
CA ALA A 164 -38.92 26.05 26.03
C ALA A 164 -39.87 26.46 27.16
N SER A 165 -40.94 25.67 27.36
CA SER A 165 -41.97 25.87 28.40
C SER A 165 -41.46 25.89 29.86
N LYS A 166 -40.18 25.53 30.06
CA LYS A 166 -39.48 25.48 31.35
C LYS A 166 -38.59 26.70 31.63
N SER A 167 -38.31 27.55 30.63
CA SER A 167 -37.51 28.74 30.83
C SER A 167 -38.22 29.72 31.78
N GLY A 168 -37.74 29.82 33.03
CA GLY A 168 -38.19 30.82 34.01
C GLY A 168 -39.40 30.43 34.87
N ARG A 169 -39.80 29.14 34.93
CA ARG A 169 -41.00 28.71 35.69
C ARG A 169 -40.80 28.70 37.20
N SER A 170 -39.58 28.48 37.71
CA SER A 170 -39.36 28.33 39.17
C SER A 170 -39.14 29.65 39.92
N GLY A 171 -38.87 30.75 39.20
CA GLY A 171 -38.49 32.04 39.79
C GLY A 171 -37.15 32.03 40.55
N LYS A 172 -36.48 30.87 40.69
CA LYS A 172 -35.25 30.71 41.47
C LYS A 172 -34.41 29.57 40.89
N SER A 173 -33.51 29.90 39.94
CA SER A 173 -32.32 29.16 39.46
C SER A 173 -32.35 28.48 38.06
N ASP A 174 -33.48 28.47 37.35
CA ASP A 174 -33.68 27.78 36.06
C ASP A 174 -33.71 28.71 34.83
N THR A 175 -33.03 29.86 34.88
CA THR A 175 -32.94 30.76 33.72
C THR A 175 -31.79 30.38 32.80
N ALA A 176 -32.02 30.44 31.49
CA ALA A 176 -31.03 30.13 30.45
C ALA A 176 -29.70 30.91 30.64
N GLU A 177 -29.78 32.14 31.17
CA GLU A 177 -28.64 33.00 31.49
C GLU A 177 -27.77 32.44 32.64
N ARG A 178 -28.39 31.98 33.73
CA ARG A 178 -27.68 31.37 34.86
C ARG A 178 -27.11 30.01 34.49
N PHE A 179 -27.84 29.23 33.69
CA PHE A 179 -27.30 27.99 33.14
C PHE A 179 -26.03 28.28 32.31
N TRP A 180 -26.09 29.25 31.39
CA TRP A 180 -24.93 29.58 30.57
C TRP A 180 -23.74 30.04 31.40
N ALA A 181 -23.96 30.86 32.44
CA ALA A 181 -22.88 31.31 33.32
C ALA A 181 -22.20 30.15 34.10
N SER A 182 -22.98 29.16 34.53
CA SER A 182 -22.53 28.05 35.38
C SER A 182 -22.11 26.79 34.62
N ALA A 183 -22.53 26.62 33.37
CA ALA A 183 -22.23 25.46 32.55
C ALA A 183 -20.72 25.27 32.30
N ARG A 184 -20.23 24.05 32.51
CA ARG A 184 -18.84 23.62 32.30
C ARG A 184 -18.85 22.26 31.56
N PRO A 185 -18.95 22.24 30.22
CA PRO A 185 -18.97 21.00 29.46
C PRO A 185 -17.57 20.37 29.35
N HIS A 186 -17.49 19.04 29.47
CA HIS A 186 -16.21 18.30 29.50
C HIS A 186 -16.12 17.19 28.43
N SER A 187 -17.25 16.68 27.92
CA SER A 187 -17.29 15.48 27.06
C SER A 187 -18.40 15.50 25.98
N ILE A 188 -18.99 16.67 25.73
CA ILE A 188 -20.12 16.85 24.81
C ILE A 188 -19.86 18.10 23.95
N GLY A 189 -20.36 18.14 22.70
CA GLY A 189 -20.08 19.24 21.76
C GLY A 189 -20.95 19.19 20.50
N ALA A 190 -20.52 19.88 19.44
CA ALA A 190 -21.28 20.10 18.20
C ALA A 190 -21.83 18.80 17.58
N GLY A 191 -21.04 17.72 17.63
CA GLY A 191 -21.45 16.41 17.16
C GLY A 191 -22.75 15.88 17.79
N THR A 192 -23.05 16.26 19.03
CA THR A 192 -24.32 15.87 19.68
C THR A 192 -25.51 16.63 19.10
N ILE A 193 -25.34 17.92 18.78
CA ILE A 193 -26.38 18.75 18.15
C ILE A 193 -26.64 18.23 16.73
N TYR A 194 -25.56 17.99 15.97
CA TYR A 194 -25.63 17.45 14.61
C TYR A 194 -26.28 16.07 14.55
N TRP A 195 -25.91 15.18 15.47
CA TRP A 195 -26.53 13.85 15.53
C TRP A 195 -28.03 13.92 15.82
N LEU A 196 -28.45 14.76 16.77
CA LEU A 196 -29.87 14.93 17.10
C LEU A 196 -30.64 15.56 15.94
N ALA A 197 -30.04 16.54 15.25
CA ALA A 197 -30.64 17.21 14.09
C ALA A 197 -30.73 16.27 12.86
N GLU A 198 -29.67 15.50 12.57
CA GLU A 198 -29.62 14.51 11.50
C GLU A 198 -30.71 13.44 11.67
N LYS A 199 -30.93 12.99 12.92
CA LYS A 199 -32.01 12.05 13.25
C LYS A 199 -33.41 12.62 12.98
N ARG A 200 -33.53 13.93 12.83
CA ARG A 200 -34.75 14.66 12.47
C ARG A 200 -34.73 15.20 11.04
N GLY A 201 -33.82 14.70 10.20
CA GLY A 201 -33.78 14.99 8.77
C GLY A 201 -32.92 16.19 8.39
N TRP A 202 -32.12 16.74 9.31
CA TRP A 202 -31.12 17.75 8.94
C TRP A 202 -30.04 17.12 8.07
N ILE A 203 -29.89 17.64 6.86
CA ILE A 203 -28.78 17.30 5.95
C ILE A 203 -27.95 18.57 5.82
N PRO A 204 -26.71 18.58 6.34
CA PRO A 204 -25.90 19.79 6.31
C PRO A 204 -25.59 20.19 4.86
N PRO A 205 -25.80 21.48 4.49
CA PRO A 205 -25.47 21.95 3.16
C PRO A 205 -23.97 21.73 2.86
N PRO A 206 -23.59 21.35 1.63
CA PRO A 206 -22.22 20.98 1.31
C PRO A 206 -21.22 22.14 1.44
N GLU A 207 -21.71 23.38 1.42
CA GLU A 207 -20.94 24.60 1.68
C GLU A 207 -20.67 24.87 3.17
N VAL A 208 -21.38 24.23 4.10
CA VAL A 208 -21.26 24.49 5.53
C VAL A 208 -20.20 23.58 6.15
N THR A 209 -19.08 24.18 6.57
CA THR A 209 -18.04 23.47 7.29
C THR A 209 -18.52 23.13 8.70
N LEU A 210 -18.68 21.84 9.01
CA LEU A 210 -19.22 21.39 10.30
C LEU A 210 -18.25 21.52 11.47
N ASN A 211 -16.96 21.35 11.20
CA ASN A 211 -15.89 21.32 12.20
C ASN A 211 -15.20 22.69 12.27
N GLY A 212 -15.13 23.27 13.48
CA GLY A 212 -14.51 24.58 13.69
C GLY A 212 -13.02 24.60 13.31
N ASP A 213 -12.25 23.56 13.66
CA ASP A 213 -10.80 23.47 13.36
C ASP A 213 -10.50 23.41 11.86
N ALA A 214 -11.39 22.81 11.07
CA ALA A 214 -11.26 22.72 9.64
C ALA A 214 -11.58 24.06 8.96
N ALA A 215 -12.53 24.83 9.51
CA ALA A 215 -12.84 26.17 9.03
C ALA A 215 -11.68 27.14 9.31
N ASP A 216 -11.09 27.08 10.51
CA ASP A 216 -9.97 27.93 10.90
C ASP A 216 -8.72 27.65 10.04
N ARG A 217 -8.42 26.37 9.76
CA ARG A 217 -7.32 25.97 8.87
C ARG A 217 -7.53 26.38 7.40
N ALA A 218 -8.77 26.46 6.95
CA ALA A 218 -9.10 26.90 5.59
C ALA A 218 -9.00 28.42 5.42
N ALA A 219 -9.09 29.19 6.51
CA ALA A 219 -8.97 30.64 6.52
C ALA A 219 -7.52 31.14 6.55
N GLU A 220 -6.56 30.31 7.00
CA GLU A 220 -5.15 30.67 7.04
C GLU A 220 -4.47 30.57 5.65
N SER A 221 -3.86 31.67 5.21
CA SER A 221 -3.08 31.70 3.97
C SER A 221 -1.71 31.03 4.19
N HIS A 222 -1.51 29.86 3.59
CA HIS A 222 -0.27 29.09 3.71
C HIS A 222 0.96 29.89 3.24
N PRO A 223 2.09 29.91 4.00
CA PRO A 223 3.30 30.69 3.66
C PRO A 223 4.00 30.27 2.35
N ALA A 224 3.55 29.19 1.74
CA ALA A 224 4.05 28.67 0.45
C ALA A 224 3.15 29.00 -0.75
N ALA A 225 2.03 29.71 -0.55
CA ALA A 225 1.07 30.03 -1.61
C ALA A 225 1.72 30.78 -2.80
N GLY A 226 2.66 31.68 -2.52
CA GLY A 226 3.42 32.40 -3.56
C GLY A 226 4.43 31.54 -4.32
N MET A 227 4.91 30.44 -3.74
CA MET A 227 5.84 29.51 -4.38
C MET A 227 5.09 28.46 -5.22
N LEU A 228 3.94 27.99 -4.72
CA LEU A 228 3.03 27.10 -5.46
C LEU A 228 2.41 27.79 -6.68
N ALA A 229 2.07 29.08 -6.58
CA ALA A 229 1.57 29.85 -7.73
C ALA A 229 2.62 30.02 -8.85
N LYS A 230 3.92 30.03 -8.52
CA LYS A 230 5.02 30.08 -9.50
C LYS A 230 5.32 28.70 -10.11
N ILE A 231 5.09 27.62 -9.37
CA ILE A 231 5.26 26.24 -9.85
C ILE A 231 4.06 25.83 -10.74
N ALA A 232 2.84 26.26 -10.42
CA ALA A 232 1.63 25.96 -11.19
C ALA A 232 1.63 26.55 -12.61
N LEU A 233 2.43 27.57 -12.89
CA LEU A 233 2.59 28.15 -14.23
C LEU A 233 3.59 27.38 -15.12
N ALA A 234 4.29 26.37 -14.59
CA ALA A 234 5.40 25.70 -15.30
C ALA A 234 5.23 24.18 -15.50
N ALA A 235 4.13 23.57 -15.06
CA ALA A 235 3.85 22.16 -15.34
C ALA A 235 2.76 22.04 -16.42
N PRO A 236 3.08 21.58 -17.65
CA PRO A 236 2.03 21.16 -18.56
C PRO A 236 1.30 19.97 -17.90
N ALA A 237 -0.02 20.08 -17.75
CA ALA A 237 -0.85 18.98 -17.32
C ALA A 237 -0.58 17.77 -18.23
N VAL A 238 -0.06 16.68 -17.66
CA VAL A 238 0.11 15.42 -18.39
C VAL A 238 -1.29 14.99 -18.83
N PRO A 239 -1.60 14.92 -20.13
CA PRO A 239 -2.90 14.46 -20.58
C PRO A 239 -3.13 13.03 -20.05
N PRO A 240 -4.37 12.66 -19.71
CA PRO A 240 -4.68 11.30 -19.29
C PRO A 240 -4.12 10.31 -20.33
N PRO A 241 -3.51 9.19 -19.91
CA PRO A 241 -2.89 8.24 -20.82
C PRO A 241 -3.92 7.81 -21.86
N LYS A 242 -3.58 7.95 -23.14
CA LYS A 242 -4.45 7.48 -24.23
C LYS A 242 -4.74 6.00 -24.00
N PRO A 243 -6.00 5.54 -24.13
CA PRO A 243 -6.33 4.14 -23.98
C PRO A 243 -5.48 3.31 -24.94
N TYR A 244 -4.98 2.17 -24.46
CA TYR A 244 -4.20 1.27 -25.30
C TYR A 244 -5.01 0.87 -26.53
N ARG A 245 -4.40 1.04 -27.69
CA ARG A 245 -4.94 0.64 -28.99
C ARG A 245 -3.82 0.11 -29.85
N VAL A 246 -4.09 -0.92 -30.62
CA VAL A 246 -3.18 -1.40 -31.65
C VAL A 246 -3.33 -0.47 -32.86
N PRO A 247 -2.27 0.22 -33.30
CA PRO A 247 -2.36 1.06 -34.49
C PRO A 247 -2.72 0.22 -35.71
N SER A 248 -3.76 0.63 -36.45
CA SER A 248 -4.24 -0.08 -37.65
C SER A 248 -3.16 -0.21 -38.74
N GLU A 249 -2.20 0.71 -38.78
CA GLU A 249 -1.05 0.67 -39.68
C GLU A 249 -0.16 -0.57 -39.47
N LEU A 250 -0.09 -1.12 -38.24
CA LEU A 250 0.68 -2.33 -37.95
C LEU A 250 0.08 -3.58 -38.60
N LEU A 251 -1.23 -3.56 -38.86
CA LEU A 251 -1.96 -4.66 -39.51
C LEU A 251 -1.87 -4.60 -41.04
N LYS A 252 -1.32 -3.52 -41.61
CA LYS A 252 -1.15 -3.36 -43.07
C LYS A 252 0.10 -4.09 -43.54
N VAL A 253 -0.01 -5.40 -43.63
CA VAL A 253 1.01 -6.31 -44.18
C VAL A 253 0.56 -6.88 -45.53
N ASP A 254 1.49 -7.52 -46.23
CA ASP A 254 1.32 -8.13 -47.54
C ASP A 254 1.82 -9.59 -47.59
N GLY A 255 1.60 -10.24 -48.73
CA GLY A 255 2.09 -11.60 -48.99
C GLY A 255 1.53 -12.66 -48.03
N ALA A 256 2.35 -13.65 -47.70
CA ALA A 256 1.99 -14.75 -46.80
C ALA A 256 1.49 -14.28 -45.41
N LEU A 257 2.05 -13.20 -44.87
CA LEU A 257 1.60 -12.60 -43.60
C LEU A 257 0.13 -12.18 -43.68
N ARG A 258 -0.23 -11.45 -44.75
CA ARG A 258 -1.60 -10.98 -44.97
C ARG A 258 -2.56 -12.14 -45.21
N LEU A 259 -2.18 -13.08 -46.07
CA LEU A 259 -2.98 -14.27 -46.38
C LEU A 259 -3.27 -15.09 -45.12
N PHE A 260 -2.28 -15.23 -44.23
CA PHE A 260 -2.48 -15.93 -42.95
C PHE A 260 -3.40 -15.14 -42.00
N MET A 261 -3.22 -13.82 -41.89
CA MET A 261 -4.07 -12.98 -41.05
C MET A 261 -5.53 -13.03 -41.50
N ASP A 262 -5.78 -12.92 -42.80
CA ASP A 262 -7.13 -12.96 -43.36
C ASP A 262 -7.76 -14.34 -43.12
N TYR A 263 -7.01 -15.42 -43.36
CA TYR A 263 -7.45 -16.79 -43.05
C TYR A 263 -7.79 -16.97 -41.56
N ALA A 264 -6.90 -16.53 -40.66
CA ALA A 264 -7.08 -16.70 -39.23
C ALA A 264 -8.24 -15.88 -38.68
N THR A 265 -8.45 -14.67 -39.18
CA THR A 265 -9.55 -13.80 -38.75
C THR A 265 -10.89 -14.22 -39.32
N ALA A 266 -10.97 -14.58 -40.62
CA ALA A 266 -12.21 -14.99 -41.27
C ALA A 266 -12.78 -16.30 -40.72
N SER A 267 -11.91 -17.23 -40.29
CA SER A 267 -12.33 -18.52 -39.72
C SER A 267 -12.55 -18.49 -38.21
N ALA A 268 -12.24 -17.38 -37.52
CA ALA A 268 -12.38 -17.26 -36.08
C ALA A 268 -13.80 -16.86 -35.69
N VAL A 269 -14.34 -17.48 -34.63
CA VAL A 269 -15.56 -17.01 -33.94
C VAL A 269 -15.29 -15.68 -33.23
N SER A 270 -14.10 -15.52 -32.63
CA SER A 270 -13.64 -14.28 -32.00
C SER A 270 -12.36 -13.85 -32.70
N PRO A 271 -12.45 -12.97 -33.72
CA PRO A 271 -11.31 -12.61 -34.57
C PRO A 271 -10.26 -11.79 -33.81
N GLN A 272 -9.01 -12.26 -33.82
CA GLN A 272 -7.88 -11.57 -33.18
C GLN A 272 -6.80 -11.20 -34.21
N PRO A 273 -6.93 -10.09 -34.95
CA PRO A 273 -6.01 -9.74 -36.03
C PRO A 273 -4.57 -9.53 -35.58
N PHE A 274 -4.36 -8.87 -34.44
CA PHE A 274 -3.02 -8.57 -33.94
C PHE A 274 -2.28 -9.83 -33.46
N LEU A 275 -2.99 -10.75 -32.80
CA LEU A 275 -2.42 -12.05 -32.41
C LEU A 275 -2.16 -12.91 -33.65
N SER A 276 -3.04 -12.83 -34.65
CA SER A 276 -2.85 -13.51 -35.94
C SER A 276 -1.59 -13.03 -36.67
N LEU A 277 -1.27 -11.73 -36.58
CA LEU A 277 -0.01 -11.18 -37.11
C LEU A 277 1.21 -11.77 -36.39
N GLY A 278 1.19 -11.83 -35.06
CA GLY A 278 2.28 -12.44 -34.27
C GLY A 278 2.51 -13.90 -34.64
N ALA A 279 1.43 -14.68 -34.78
CA ALA A 279 1.49 -16.06 -35.25
C ALA A 279 2.03 -16.17 -36.68
N ALA A 280 1.60 -15.28 -37.59
CA ALA A 280 2.07 -15.23 -38.98
C ALA A 280 3.58 -14.96 -39.06
N ILE A 281 4.09 -14.02 -38.26
CA ILE A 281 5.51 -13.68 -38.20
C ILE A 281 6.33 -14.89 -37.76
N CYS A 282 5.92 -15.59 -36.71
CA CYS A 282 6.62 -16.80 -36.24
C CYS A 282 6.54 -17.95 -37.25
N LEU A 283 5.39 -18.11 -37.92
CA LEU A 283 5.18 -19.10 -38.98
C LEU A 283 6.10 -18.85 -40.17
N VAL A 284 6.05 -17.65 -40.76
CA VAL A 284 6.91 -17.28 -41.89
C VAL A 284 8.38 -17.30 -41.47
N GLY A 285 8.70 -16.83 -40.27
CA GLY A 285 10.05 -16.84 -39.72
C GLY A 285 10.63 -18.26 -39.59
N ALA A 286 9.82 -19.23 -39.16
CA ALA A 286 10.25 -20.63 -39.06
C ALA A 286 10.46 -21.26 -40.44
N ILE A 287 9.56 -21.01 -41.39
CA ILE A 287 9.62 -21.60 -42.73
C ILE A 287 10.78 -21.01 -43.55
N ALA A 288 10.98 -19.68 -43.47
CA ALA A 288 12.14 -19.00 -44.05
C ALA A 288 13.45 -19.53 -43.42
N GLY A 289 13.44 -19.69 -42.10
CA GLY A 289 14.49 -20.35 -41.35
C GLY A 289 15.91 -19.82 -41.66
N ARG A 290 16.86 -20.76 -41.68
CA ARG A 290 18.26 -20.51 -42.03
C ARG A 290 18.52 -20.35 -43.55
N ARG A 291 17.49 -20.36 -44.40
CA ARG A 291 17.63 -20.15 -45.85
C ARG A 291 17.84 -18.68 -46.21
N TYR A 292 17.32 -17.77 -45.39
CA TYR A 292 17.41 -16.34 -45.62
C TYR A 292 18.22 -15.66 -44.52
N ARG A 293 18.95 -14.61 -44.88
CA ARG A 293 19.65 -13.75 -43.93
C ARG A 293 19.57 -12.28 -44.29
N THR A 294 19.69 -11.43 -43.28
CA THR A 294 19.86 -9.99 -43.50
C THR A 294 21.29 -9.69 -44.00
N PRO A 295 21.56 -8.48 -44.53
CA PRO A 295 22.92 -8.06 -44.87
C PRO A 295 23.89 -8.01 -43.68
N THR A 296 23.37 -7.98 -42.46
CA THR A 296 24.14 -8.07 -41.21
C THR A 296 24.14 -9.48 -40.62
N ASP A 297 23.86 -10.49 -41.45
CA ASP A 297 23.91 -11.91 -41.13
C ASP A 297 22.92 -12.41 -40.05
N LEU A 298 21.79 -11.73 -39.85
CA LEU A 298 20.72 -12.22 -38.96
C LEU A 298 19.80 -13.21 -39.69
N ARG A 299 19.31 -14.25 -39.00
CA ARG A 299 18.28 -15.19 -39.51
C ARG A 299 16.87 -14.77 -39.08
N SER A 300 15.86 -15.45 -39.61
CA SER A 300 14.43 -15.15 -39.38
C SER A 300 13.85 -15.69 -38.06
N ASN A 301 14.69 -16.05 -37.09
CA ASN A 301 14.24 -16.56 -35.80
C ASN A 301 13.57 -15.47 -34.95
N VAL A 302 12.33 -15.69 -34.54
CA VAL A 302 11.53 -14.74 -33.76
C VAL A 302 10.82 -15.46 -32.61
N TYR A 303 10.91 -14.88 -31.41
CA TYR A 303 10.09 -15.27 -30.28
C TYR A 303 8.99 -14.22 -30.06
N ALA A 304 7.75 -14.67 -29.99
CA ALA A 304 6.60 -13.79 -29.79
C ALA A 304 5.55 -14.43 -28.87
N ILE A 305 4.80 -13.58 -28.18
CA ILE A 305 3.80 -13.96 -27.19
C ILE A 305 2.51 -13.21 -27.50
N GLY A 306 1.42 -13.93 -27.74
CA GLY A 306 0.07 -13.41 -27.82
C GLY A 306 -0.60 -13.39 -26.45
N ILE A 307 -1.19 -12.26 -26.07
CA ILE A 307 -1.91 -12.09 -24.81
C ILE A 307 -3.33 -11.61 -25.10
N ALA A 308 -4.32 -12.39 -24.65
CA ALA A 308 -5.73 -12.02 -24.61
C ALA A 308 -6.43 -12.81 -23.50
N ASP A 309 -7.54 -12.28 -22.99
CA ASP A 309 -8.31 -12.92 -21.92
C ASP A 309 -8.92 -14.28 -22.33
N SER A 310 -9.39 -15.02 -21.32
CA SER A 310 -10.03 -16.32 -21.54
C SER A 310 -11.30 -16.16 -22.39
N GLY A 311 -11.45 -17.00 -23.42
CA GLY A 311 -12.55 -16.90 -24.38
C GLY A 311 -12.36 -15.86 -25.49
N GLY A 312 -11.29 -15.06 -25.46
CA GLY A 312 -11.02 -14.01 -26.47
C GLY A 312 -10.52 -14.50 -27.84
N GLY A 313 -10.38 -15.81 -28.07
CA GLY A 313 -9.95 -16.36 -29.36
C GLY A 313 -8.43 -16.54 -29.54
N LYS A 314 -7.62 -16.42 -28.48
CA LYS A 314 -6.14 -16.52 -28.53
C LYS A 314 -5.58 -17.81 -29.16
N ASP A 315 -6.28 -18.93 -28.98
CA ASP A 315 -5.83 -20.24 -29.47
C ASP A 315 -6.09 -20.45 -30.97
N HIS A 316 -6.93 -19.60 -31.57
CA HIS A 316 -7.38 -19.81 -32.94
C HIS A 316 -6.25 -19.71 -33.94
N ALA A 317 -5.42 -18.66 -33.84
CA ALA A 317 -4.25 -18.47 -34.71
C ALA A 317 -3.25 -19.64 -34.60
N ARG A 318 -3.09 -20.25 -33.42
CA ARG A 318 -2.26 -21.44 -33.20
C ARG A 318 -2.76 -22.64 -34.02
N ARG A 319 -4.07 -22.87 -34.00
CA ARG A 319 -4.71 -23.94 -34.81
C ARG A 319 -4.58 -23.67 -36.30
N CYS A 320 -4.76 -22.41 -36.73
CA CYS A 320 -4.60 -22.00 -38.11
C CYS A 320 -3.18 -22.23 -38.63
N ALA A 321 -2.15 -21.86 -37.84
CA ALA A 321 -0.74 -22.09 -38.19
C ALA A 321 -0.44 -23.58 -38.37
N LYS A 322 -0.92 -24.42 -37.44
CA LYS A 322 -0.77 -25.88 -37.53
C LYS A 322 -1.41 -26.42 -38.81
N ARG A 323 -2.66 -26.07 -39.10
CA ARG A 323 -3.37 -26.53 -40.31
C ARG A 323 -2.71 -26.06 -41.60
N ALA A 324 -2.29 -24.80 -41.67
CA ALA A 324 -1.60 -24.25 -42.84
C ALA A 324 -0.28 -24.99 -43.13
N ILE A 325 0.49 -25.33 -42.09
CA ILE A 325 1.71 -26.12 -42.23
C ILE A 325 1.41 -27.53 -42.76
N TYR A 326 0.41 -28.22 -42.21
CA TYR A 326 0.03 -29.56 -42.68
C TYR A 326 -0.44 -29.54 -44.13
N ALA A 327 -1.31 -28.59 -44.50
CA ALA A 327 -1.78 -28.45 -45.87
C ALA A 327 -0.65 -28.12 -46.86
N ALA A 328 0.40 -27.44 -46.41
CA ALA A 328 1.59 -27.16 -47.21
C ALA A 328 2.57 -28.34 -47.31
N GLY A 329 2.39 -29.42 -46.54
CA GLY A 329 3.34 -30.53 -46.47
C GLY A 329 4.66 -30.15 -45.76
N LEU A 330 4.58 -29.24 -44.78
CA LEU A 330 5.74 -28.67 -44.08
C LEU A 330 5.78 -29.06 -42.59
N ASP A 331 5.13 -30.15 -42.20
CA ASP A 331 4.98 -30.61 -40.81
C ASP A 331 6.31 -30.80 -40.07
N ARG A 332 7.41 -31.07 -40.78
CA ARG A 332 8.77 -31.11 -40.22
C ARG A 332 9.23 -29.82 -39.52
N TYR A 333 8.64 -28.67 -39.87
CA TYR A 333 8.88 -27.38 -39.24
C TYR A 333 8.13 -27.19 -37.93
N LEU A 334 7.19 -28.08 -37.56
CA LEU A 334 6.50 -27.99 -36.28
C LEU A 334 7.34 -28.61 -35.15
N GLY A 335 7.54 -27.82 -34.10
CA GLY A 335 8.04 -28.28 -32.80
C GLY A 335 6.93 -28.93 -31.97
N GLY A 336 7.32 -29.52 -30.84
CA GLY A 336 6.36 -29.98 -29.83
C GLY A 336 5.64 -28.80 -29.17
N GLU A 337 4.38 -29.00 -28.81
CA GLU A 337 3.57 -28.00 -28.10
C GLU A 337 4.00 -27.87 -26.62
N ASP A 338 4.49 -28.97 -26.03
CA ASP A 338 5.05 -29.01 -24.67
C ASP A 338 6.58 -29.12 -24.68
N LEU A 339 7.24 -28.12 -24.08
CA LEU A 339 8.70 -28.12 -23.87
C LEU A 339 9.05 -28.77 -22.53
N ALA A 340 9.17 -30.10 -22.51
CA ALA A 340 9.40 -30.85 -21.27
C ALA A 340 10.81 -30.68 -20.67
N SER A 341 11.85 -30.51 -21.50
CA SER A 341 13.23 -30.35 -21.06
C SER A 341 14.11 -29.68 -22.13
N SER A 342 15.26 -29.16 -21.73
CA SER A 342 16.25 -28.60 -22.66
C SER A 342 16.77 -29.65 -23.66
N ALA A 343 16.98 -30.89 -23.23
CA ALA A 343 17.39 -31.98 -24.11
C ALA A 343 16.33 -32.27 -25.20
N GLY A 344 15.05 -32.33 -24.82
CA GLY A 344 13.96 -32.54 -25.78
C GLY A 344 13.86 -31.43 -26.83
N LEU A 345 14.06 -30.17 -26.42
CA LEU A 345 14.14 -29.02 -27.32
C LEU A 345 15.28 -29.16 -28.34
N LEU A 346 16.48 -29.53 -27.89
CA LEU A 346 17.64 -29.70 -28.77
C LEU A 346 17.47 -30.89 -29.72
N THR A 347 16.96 -32.04 -29.24
CA THR A 347 16.67 -33.19 -30.09
C THR A 347 15.63 -32.88 -31.17
N SER A 348 14.64 -32.04 -30.85
CA SER A 348 13.68 -31.53 -31.84
C SER A 348 14.40 -30.74 -32.95
N LEU A 349 15.33 -29.85 -32.58
CA LEU A 349 16.10 -29.05 -33.55
C LEU A 349 17.16 -29.85 -34.32
N GLN A 350 17.65 -30.97 -33.79
CA GLN A 350 18.49 -31.90 -34.54
C GLN A 350 17.72 -32.59 -35.68
N ARG A 351 16.43 -32.88 -35.48
CA ARG A 351 15.59 -33.46 -36.55
C ARG A 351 15.29 -32.44 -37.64
N HIS A 352 15.09 -31.19 -37.25
CA HIS A 352 14.94 -30.10 -38.19
C HIS A 352 15.40 -28.78 -37.54
N PRO A 353 16.42 -28.09 -38.09
CA PRO A 353 17.08 -26.95 -37.46
C PRO A 353 16.25 -25.68 -37.50
N ALA A 354 15.19 -25.63 -38.30
CA ALA A 354 14.23 -24.53 -38.34
C ALA A 354 12.85 -24.98 -37.84
N ARG A 355 12.42 -24.56 -36.65
CA ARG A 355 11.16 -25.05 -36.04
C ARG A 355 10.32 -23.96 -35.40
N LEU A 356 9.01 -24.08 -35.56
CA LEU A 356 7.99 -23.30 -34.85
C LEU A 356 7.50 -24.09 -33.64
N PHE A 357 7.81 -23.61 -32.43
CA PHE A 357 7.26 -24.12 -31.18
C PHE A 357 6.04 -23.29 -30.81
N GLN A 358 4.89 -23.96 -30.68
CA GLN A 358 3.63 -23.31 -30.34
C GLN A 358 3.25 -23.71 -28.92
N VAL A 359 3.39 -22.78 -27.97
CA VAL A 359 3.24 -23.08 -26.55
C VAL A 359 1.95 -22.44 -26.04
N ASP A 360 1.03 -23.25 -25.56
CA ASP A 360 -0.15 -22.76 -24.85
C ASP A 360 0.18 -22.45 -23.39
N GLU A 361 -0.64 -21.61 -22.75
CA GLU A 361 -0.47 -21.17 -21.36
C GLU A 361 0.96 -20.70 -21.06
N PHE A 362 1.56 -19.95 -21.99
CA PHE A 362 2.96 -19.57 -21.93
C PHE A 362 3.35 -18.85 -20.64
N GLY A 363 2.43 -18.10 -20.02
CA GLY A 363 2.65 -17.46 -18.71
C GLY A 363 2.88 -18.47 -17.58
N GLN A 364 2.17 -19.61 -17.57
CA GLN A 364 2.43 -20.69 -16.61
C GLN A 364 3.77 -21.37 -16.86
N PHE A 365 4.09 -21.61 -18.14
CA PHE A 365 5.40 -22.11 -18.54
C PHE A 365 6.53 -21.18 -18.07
N LEU A 366 6.39 -19.87 -18.27
CA LEU A 366 7.35 -18.87 -17.78
C LEU A 366 7.50 -18.93 -16.26
N LYS A 367 6.39 -18.94 -15.52
CA LYS A 367 6.40 -19.02 -14.06
C LYS A 367 7.14 -20.26 -13.57
N LEU A 368 7.04 -21.36 -14.29
CA LEU A 368 7.73 -22.61 -13.98
C LEU A 368 9.24 -22.54 -14.25
N VAL A 369 9.67 -21.96 -15.38
CA VAL A 369 11.09 -21.94 -15.78
C VAL A 369 11.90 -20.79 -15.15
N LEU A 370 11.22 -19.70 -14.75
CA LEU A 370 11.84 -18.53 -14.10
C LEU A 370 11.88 -18.64 -12.56
N ASN A 371 11.21 -19.62 -11.96
CA ASN A 371 11.19 -19.78 -10.51
C ASN A 371 12.58 -20.12 -9.97
N VAL A 372 13.03 -19.44 -8.91
CA VAL A 372 14.33 -19.69 -8.23
C VAL A 372 14.46 -21.14 -7.74
N ARG A 373 13.34 -21.80 -7.42
CA ARG A 373 13.27 -23.20 -6.99
C ARG A 373 12.91 -24.18 -8.12
N ALA A 374 12.96 -23.74 -9.38
CA ALA A 374 12.65 -24.60 -10.51
C ALA A 374 13.63 -25.79 -10.59
N PRO A 375 13.16 -27.00 -10.90
CA PRO A 375 14.04 -28.13 -11.18
C PRO A 375 15.04 -27.78 -12.29
N ALA A 376 16.30 -28.20 -12.13
CA ALA A 376 17.40 -27.80 -13.03
C ALA A 376 17.11 -28.04 -14.52
N HIS A 377 16.45 -29.15 -14.87
CA HIS A 377 16.09 -29.47 -16.26
C HIS A 377 15.03 -28.52 -16.86
N LYS A 378 14.19 -27.88 -16.03
CA LYS A 378 13.19 -26.88 -16.45
C LYS A 378 13.82 -25.49 -16.55
N ALA A 379 14.61 -25.08 -15.55
CA ALA A 379 15.36 -23.83 -15.61
C ALA A 379 16.33 -23.78 -16.81
N ALA A 380 16.93 -24.92 -17.16
CA ALA A 380 17.82 -25.04 -18.32
C ALA A 380 17.14 -24.72 -19.66
N ILE A 381 15.82 -24.91 -19.80
CA ILE A 381 15.10 -24.59 -21.03
C ILE A 381 15.24 -23.10 -21.35
N TRP A 382 15.07 -22.23 -20.34
CA TRP A 382 15.16 -20.77 -20.52
C TRP A 382 16.55 -20.32 -20.96
N SER A 383 17.59 -20.92 -20.35
CA SER A 383 18.98 -20.68 -20.75
C SER A 383 19.23 -21.10 -22.21
N GLU A 384 18.74 -22.28 -22.60
CA GLU A 384 18.92 -22.76 -23.98
C GLU A 384 18.17 -21.92 -25.01
N LEU A 385 16.94 -21.48 -24.73
CA LEU A 385 16.21 -20.57 -25.61
C LEU A 385 16.98 -19.25 -25.85
N THR A 386 17.64 -18.75 -24.81
CA THR A 386 18.46 -17.53 -24.87
C THR A 386 19.71 -17.72 -25.75
N LYS A 387 20.37 -18.88 -25.63
CA LYS A 387 21.53 -19.25 -26.47
C LYS A 387 21.11 -19.44 -27.92
N LEU A 388 20.09 -20.27 -28.18
CA LEU A 388 19.56 -20.55 -29.52
C LEU A 388 19.17 -19.28 -30.28
N TYR A 389 18.57 -18.30 -29.59
CA TYR A 389 18.21 -17.03 -30.21
C TYR A 389 19.43 -16.27 -30.76
N THR A 390 20.54 -16.33 -30.03
CA THR A 390 21.78 -15.61 -30.32
C THR A 390 22.64 -16.36 -31.33
N SER A 391 22.69 -17.69 -31.24
CA SER A 391 23.46 -18.56 -32.14
C SER A 391 22.83 -18.79 -33.50
N ALA A 392 21.75 -18.10 -33.88
CA ALA A 392 21.06 -18.38 -35.14
C ALA A 392 21.94 -18.14 -36.40
N ALA A 393 22.97 -17.30 -36.30
CA ALA A 393 23.92 -17.03 -37.39
C ALA A 393 25.15 -17.97 -37.37
N GLU A 394 25.34 -18.76 -36.31
CA GLU A 394 26.56 -19.53 -36.04
C GLU A 394 26.23 -21.00 -35.70
N PRO A 395 27.23 -21.90 -35.67
CA PRO A 395 27.01 -23.24 -35.14
C PRO A 395 26.65 -23.17 -33.64
N TYR A 396 25.52 -23.75 -33.28
CA TYR A 396 25.21 -24.00 -31.87
C TYR A 396 25.93 -25.27 -31.42
N ILE A 397 26.71 -25.14 -30.35
CA ILE A 397 27.46 -26.23 -29.73
C ILE A 397 26.82 -26.51 -28.37
N GLY A 398 26.16 -27.66 -28.27
CA GLY A 398 25.52 -28.13 -27.05
C GLY A 398 26.51 -28.56 -25.97
N ALA A 399 25.97 -28.91 -24.80
CA ALA A 399 26.78 -29.32 -23.66
C ALA A 399 27.63 -30.57 -23.96
N GLU A 400 28.86 -30.56 -23.47
CA GLU A 400 29.78 -31.71 -23.51
C GLU A 400 29.46 -32.63 -22.31
N TYR A 401 28.99 -33.85 -22.58
CA TYR A 401 28.69 -34.82 -21.52
C TYR A 401 29.84 -35.82 -21.36
N ALA A 402 30.06 -36.29 -20.12
CA ALA A 402 31.09 -37.30 -19.84
C ALA A 402 30.80 -38.64 -20.56
N ASP A 403 29.53 -39.00 -20.69
CA ASP A 403 29.09 -40.17 -21.45
C ASP A 403 28.60 -39.76 -22.84
N GLN A 404 29.54 -39.67 -23.77
CA GLN A 404 29.26 -39.35 -25.18
C GLN A 404 28.54 -40.48 -25.93
N LYS A 405 28.52 -41.72 -25.40
CA LYS A 405 27.79 -42.83 -26.02
C LYS A 405 26.30 -42.75 -25.73
N ALA A 406 25.92 -42.42 -24.48
CA ALA A 406 24.52 -42.26 -24.11
C ALA A 406 23.97 -40.85 -24.37
N ARG A 407 24.84 -39.82 -24.34
CA ARG A 407 24.47 -38.40 -24.51
C ARG A 407 25.47 -37.69 -25.42
N PRO A 408 25.44 -37.96 -26.73
CA PRO A 408 26.37 -37.34 -27.66
C PRO A 408 26.17 -35.82 -27.68
N ARG A 409 27.28 -35.09 -27.81
CA ARG A 409 27.24 -33.64 -28.01
C ARG A 409 26.38 -33.30 -29.24
N VAL A 410 25.47 -32.35 -29.04
CA VAL A 410 24.58 -31.86 -30.09
C VAL A 410 25.22 -30.65 -30.77
N THR A 411 25.50 -30.73 -32.07
CA THR A 411 25.88 -29.58 -32.90
C THR A 411 24.78 -29.31 -33.92
N ILE A 412 24.32 -28.05 -33.98
CA ILE A 412 23.28 -27.62 -34.92
C ILE A 412 23.79 -26.39 -35.66
N GLU A 413 23.93 -26.48 -36.97
CA GLU A 413 24.33 -25.39 -37.84
C GLU A 413 23.19 -24.38 -38.01
N GLN A 414 23.41 -23.14 -37.57
CA GLN A 414 22.47 -22.02 -37.71
C GLN A 414 21.04 -22.36 -37.27
N PRO A 415 20.82 -22.72 -35.99
CA PRO A 415 19.50 -23.08 -35.50
C PRO A 415 18.53 -21.90 -35.60
N CYS A 416 17.36 -22.15 -36.18
CA CYS A 416 16.30 -21.17 -36.34
C CYS A 416 15.05 -21.62 -35.56
N ALA A 417 15.08 -21.42 -34.24
CA ALA A 417 13.91 -21.64 -33.41
C ALA A 417 13.01 -20.40 -33.44
N CYS A 418 11.72 -20.59 -33.75
CA CYS A 418 10.67 -19.61 -33.55
C CYS A 418 9.74 -20.08 -32.44
N ILE A 419 9.28 -19.16 -31.60
CA ILE A 419 8.36 -19.46 -30.50
C ILE A 419 7.14 -18.59 -30.67
N TRP A 420 5.97 -19.21 -30.73
CA TRP A 420 4.69 -18.55 -30.59
C TRP A 420 4.02 -19.04 -29.31
N GLY A 421 4.12 -18.23 -28.26
CA GLY A 421 3.43 -18.47 -27.00
C GLY A 421 2.07 -17.78 -26.98
N VAL A 422 1.03 -18.40 -26.43
CA VAL A 422 -0.22 -17.69 -26.12
C VAL A 422 -0.55 -17.85 -24.65
N THR A 423 -1.13 -16.82 -24.04
CA THR A 423 -1.45 -16.81 -22.61
C THR A 423 -2.53 -15.79 -22.29
N VAL A 424 -3.10 -15.92 -21.09
CA VAL A 424 -3.89 -14.86 -20.46
C VAL A 424 -2.97 -13.86 -19.72
N PRO A 425 -3.41 -12.61 -19.48
CA PRO A 425 -2.58 -11.56 -18.88
C PRO A 425 -2.01 -11.93 -17.50
N GLY A 426 -2.85 -12.38 -16.56
CA GLY A 426 -2.47 -12.56 -15.15
C GLY A 426 -1.23 -13.46 -14.93
N PRO A 427 -1.23 -14.72 -15.40
CA PRO A 427 -0.08 -15.62 -15.32
C PRO A 427 1.18 -15.07 -15.96
N PHE A 428 1.08 -14.35 -17.08
CA PHE A 428 2.24 -13.76 -17.77
C PHE A 428 2.90 -12.68 -16.92
N TRP A 429 2.11 -11.70 -16.44
CA TRP A 429 2.65 -10.59 -15.65
C TRP A 429 3.18 -11.06 -14.29
N SER A 430 2.49 -12.00 -13.64
CA SER A 430 2.97 -12.62 -12.39
C SER A 430 4.29 -13.39 -12.60
N ALA A 431 4.52 -13.97 -13.77
CA ALA A 431 5.78 -14.66 -14.05
C ALA A 431 6.99 -13.71 -14.19
N LEU A 432 6.75 -12.41 -14.43
CA LEU A 432 7.80 -11.39 -14.55
C LEU A 432 8.15 -10.72 -13.21
N GLU A 433 7.36 -10.95 -12.16
CA GLU A 433 7.67 -10.54 -10.78
C GLU A 433 8.99 -11.17 -10.32
N GLY A 434 9.84 -10.41 -9.62
CA GLY A 434 11.11 -10.93 -9.09
C GLY A 434 12.31 -10.83 -10.04
N GLY A 435 12.27 -9.94 -11.04
CA GLY A 435 13.47 -9.47 -11.75
C GLY A 435 13.76 -10.10 -13.12
N ALA A 436 12.84 -10.87 -13.72
CA ALA A 436 13.01 -11.41 -15.08
C ALA A 436 13.04 -10.31 -16.17
N LEU A 437 12.48 -9.14 -15.89
CA LEU A 437 12.67 -7.95 -16.73
C LEU A 437 14.10 -7.39 -16.64
N ALA A 438 14.81 -7.64 -15.53
CA ALA A 438 16.14 -7.10 -15.26
C ALA A 438 17.27 -7.88 -15.92
N ASP A 439 17.12 -9.20 -16.07
CA ASP A 439 18.14 -10.07 -16.66
C ASP A 439 18.23 -9.96 -18.21
N GLY A 440 17.30 -9.23 -18.83
CA GLY A 440 17.26 -8.99 -20.28
C GLY A 440 16.92 -10.22 -21.11
N SER A 441 16.52 -11.33 -20.50
CA SER A 441 16.14 -12.55 -21.20
C SER A 441 14.81 -12.37 -21.94
N ILE A 442 13.82 -11.72 -21.30
CA ILE A 442 12.51 -11.41 -21.89
C ILE A 442 12.59 -10.45 -23.08
N ALA A 443 13.69 -9.67 -23.20
CA ALA A 443 13.91 -8.72 -24.31
C ALA A 443 13.94 -9.36 -25.71
N ARG A 444 14.03 -10.70 -25.77
CA ARG A 444 13.98 -11.47 -27.02
C ARG A 444 12.55 -11.75 -27.51
N PHE A 445 11.55 -11.53 -26.66
CA PHE A 445 10.15 -11.81 -26.97
C PHE A 445 9.40 -10.54 -27.38
N LEU A 446 8.71 -10.60 -28.51
CA LEU A 446 7.77 -9.57 -28.94
C LEU A 446 6.39 -9.84 -28.30
N VAL A 447 5.84 -8.85 -27.60
CA VAL A 447 4.55 -8.98 -26.90
C VAL A 447 3.42 -8.42 -27.73
N PHE A 448 2.53 -9.30 -28.18
CA PHE A 448 1.30 -9.01 -28.91
C PHE A 448 0.11 -9.05 -27.94
N LEU A 449 -0.09 -7.96 -27.20
CA LEU A 449 -1.26 -7.76 -26.36
C LEU A 449 -2.44 -7.27 -27.22
N THR A 450 -3.60 -7.91 -27.15
CA THR A 450 -4.79 -7.38 -27.82
C THR A 450 -5.28 -6.10 -27.15
N ASP A 451 -5.80 -5.15 -27.93
CA ASP A 451 -6.52 -3.99 -27.41
C ASP A 451 -8.02 -4.23 -27.22
N ASP A 452 -8.52 -5.38 -27.69
CA ASP A 452 -9.87 -5.88 -27.47
C ASP A 452 -9.83 -7.38 -27.12
N ASP A 453 -10.07 -7.69 -25.85
CA ASP A 453 -10.13 -9.06 -25.34
C ASP A 453 -11.36 -9.81 -25.88
N TYR A 454 -12.44 -9.09 -26.22
CA TYR A 454 -13.73 -9.66 -26.61
C TYR A 454 -14.24 -9.00 -27.90
N PRO A 455 -13.55 -9.21 -29.03
CA PRO A 455 -13.93 -8.64 -30.32
C PRO A 455 -15.32 -9.12 -30.74
N GLU A 456 -15.96 -8.33 -31.59
CA GLU A 456 -17.26 -8.67 -32.16
C GLU A 456 -17.25 -10.09 -32.74
N ARG A 457 -18.24 -10.88 -32.35
CA ARG A 457 -18.30 -12.28 -32.76
C ARG A 457 -18.60 -12.37 -34.25
N ASN A 458 -17.84 -13.21 -34.93
CA ASN A 458 -18.17 -13.65 -36.26
C ASN A 458 -19.24 -14.74 -36.18
N GLU A 459 -20.48 -14.39 -36.50
CA GLU A 459 -21.63 -15.30 -36.49
C GLU A 459 -21.58 -16.34 -37.62
N THR A 460 -20.79 -16.09 -38.66
CA THR A 460 -20.61 -17.01 -39.80
C THR A 460 -19.12 -17.24 -40.09
N PRO A 461 -18.38 -17.95 -39.22
CA PRO A 461 -16.97 -18.24 -39.45
C PRO A 461 -16.76 -19.03 -40.75
N ALA A 462 -15.77 -18.62 -41.54
CA ALA A 462 -15.35 -19.35 -42.72
C ALA A 462 -14.81 -20.75 -42.36
N ALA A 463 -14.69 -21.62 -43.37
CA ALA A 463 -14.09 -22.93 -43.19
C ALA A 463 -12.67 -22.82 -42.64
N MET A 464 -12.31 -23.74 -41.75
CA MET A 464 -10.97 -23.85 -41.16
C MET A 464 -9.95 -24.53 -42.09
N ASP A 465 -10.23 -24.61 -43.38
CA ASP A 465 -9.31 -25.12 -44.39
C ASP A 465 -8.46 -23.94 -44.91
N PRO A 466 -7.12 -24.07 -44.92
CA PRO A 466 -6.26 -22.99 -45.33
C PRO A 466 -6.44 -22.69 -46.83
N PRO A 467 -6.57 -21.41 -47.22
CA PRO A 467 -6.64 -21.01 -48.62
C PRO A 467 -5.46 -21.53 -49.47
N THR A 468 -5.72 -21.89 -50.72
CA THR A 468 -4.71 -22.48 -51.61
C THR A 468 -3.55 -21.54 -51.93
N ASP A 469 -3.82 -20.24 -51.99
CA ASP A 469 -2.82 -19.18 -52.15
C ASP A 469 -1.90 -19.05 -50.93
N LEU A 470 -2.43 -19.15 -49.71
CA LEU A 470 -1.63 -19.24 -48.49
C LEU A 470 -0.73 -20.47 -48.53
N VAL A 471 -1.27 -21.64 -48.87
CA VAL A 471 -0.51 -22.89 -49.00
C VAL A 471 0.63 -22.73 -50.03
N ALA A 472 0.33 -22.18 -51.21
CA ALA A 472 1.31 -21.94 -52.25
C ALA A 472 2.40 -20.93 -51.82
N ALA A 473 2.02 -19.89 -51.06
CA ALA A 473 2.96 -18.91 -50.52
C ALA A 473 3.93 -19.54 -49.50
N LEU A 474 3.42 -20.35 -48.57
CA LEU A 474 4.25 -21.07 -47.59
C LEU A 474 5.22 -22.05 -48.28
N GLN A 475 4.75 -22.79 -49.28
CA GLN A 475 5.62 -23.64 -50.10
C GLN A 475 6.67 -22.83 -50.87
N GLY A 476 6.30 -21.65 -51.38
CA GLY A 476 7.22 -20.73 -52.03
C GLY A 476 8.36 -20.27 -51.11
N ILE A 477 8.04 -19.91 -49.87
CA ILE A 477 9.04 -19.54 -48.85
C ILE A 477 9.93 -20.74 -48.53
N ALA A 478 9.37 -21.94 -48.37
CA ALA A 478 10.12 -23.15 -48.06
C ALA A 478 11.09 -23.55 -49.19
N ARG A 479 10.71 -23.32 -50.46
CA ARG A 479 11.57 -23.57 -51.64
C ARG A 479 12.78 -22.63 -51.69
N GLY A 480 12.67 -21.40 -51.22
CA GLY A 480 13.75 -20.42 -51.30
C GLY A 480 13.81 -19.68 -52.65
N VAL A 481 14.88 -18.89 -52.84
CA VAL A 481 15.13 -18.15 -54.08
C VAL A 481 15.54 -19.11 -55.21
N PRO A 482 14.83 -19.14 -56.36
CA PRO A 482 15.20 -19.97 -57.50
C PRO A 482 16.62 -19.70 -57.98
N GLY A 483 17.38 -20.77 -58.25
CA GLY A 483 18.76 -20.67 -58.73
C GLY A 483 19.81 -20.37 -57.65
N HIS A 484 19.41 -20.04 -56.41
CA HIS A 484 20.35 -19.91 -55.29
C HIS A 484 20.64 -21.30 -54.69
N SER A 485 21.90 -21.74 -54.76
CA SER A 485 22.31 -22.99 -54.13
C SER A 485 22.44 -22.78 -52.62
N HIS A 486 21.57 -23.44 -51.86
CA HIS A 486 21.63 -23.44 -50.41
C HIS A 486 22.59 -24.52 -49.85
N GLY A 487 23.33 -25.24 -50.71
CA GLY A 487 24.19 -26.38 -50.33
C GLY A 487 23.85 -27.70 -51.04
N GLY A 488 23.20 -27.66 -52.21
CA GLY A 488 22.83 -28.84 -53.01
C GLY A 488 21.63 -29.64 -52.45
N ASN A 489 21.44 -30.88 -52.93
CA ASN A 489 20.27 -31.73 -52.58
C ASN A 489 20.13 -32.04 -51.07
N ILE A 490 21.24 -31.95 -50.31
CA ILE A 490 21.26 -32.18 -48.85
C ILE A 490 20.68 -30.97 -48.10
N ALA A 491 20.79 -29.76 -48.64
CA ALA A 491 20.22 -28.55 -48.04
C ALA A 491 18.67 -28.59 -48.02
N ASP A 492 18.04 -29.28 -48.97
CA ASP A 492 16.58 -29.45 -49.00
C ASP A 492 16.04 -30.43 -47.96
N ALA A 493 16.88 -31.35 -47.49
CA ALA A 493 16.61 -32.20 -46.34
C ALA A 493 16.68 -31.43 -45.01
N MET A 494 17.30 -30.25 -44.99
CA MET A 494 17.56 -29.43 -43.80
C MET A 494 18.19 -30.23 -42.65
N GLU A 495 19.24 -31.00 -42.94
CA GLU A 495 19.98 -31.76 -41.92
C GLU A 495 20.69 -30.81 -40.93
N SER A 496 20.64 -31.11 -39.63
CA SER A 496 21.08 -30.18 -38.58
C SER A 496 22.56 -29.84 -38.64
N SER A 497 23.42 -30.77 -39.06
CA SER A 497 24.87 -30.59 -39.16
C SER A 497 25.35 -30.14 -40.54
N ALA A 498 24.46 -30.10 -41.53
CA ALA A 498 24.85 -29.71 -42.89
C ALA A 498 25.06 -28.19 -42.98
N PRO A 499 26.15 -27.73 -43.60
CA PRO A 499 26.36 -26.30 -43.85
C PRO A 499 25.28 -25.79 -44.83
N ILE A 500 24.78 -24.58 -44.58
CA ILE A 500 23.80 -23.94 -45.46
C ILE A 500 24.31 -22.59 -45.93
N HIS A 501 24.13 -22.30 -47.23
CA HIS A 501 24.41 -20.99 -47.80
C HIS A 501 23.14 -20.15 -47.84
N ALA A 502 22.93 -19.35 -46.80
CA ALA A 502 21.77 -18.47 -46.72
C ALA A 502 21.78 -17.40 -47.84
N TYR A 503 20.64 -17.19 -48.48
CA TYR A 503 20.42 -16.08 -49.40
C TYR A 503 20.38 -14.76 -48.62
N THR A 504 21.27 -13.83 -48.95
CA THR A 504 21.25 -12.48 -48.37
C THR A 504 20.14 -11.67 -49.01
N VAL A 505 19.10 -11.34 -48.26
CA VAL A 505 18.02 -10.46 -48.72
C VAL A 505 18.57 -9.03 -48.81
N PRO A 506 18.68 -8.44 -50.02
CA PRO A 506 19.24 -7.11 -50.18
C PRO A 506 18.31 -6.03 -49.62
N LEU A 507 18.91 -4.96 -49.12
CA LEU A 507 18.22 -3.71 -48.81
C LEU A 507 18.19 -2.84 -50.06
N SER A 508 17.02 -2.31 -50.43
CA SER A 508 16.96 -1.17 -51.35
C SER A 508 17.75 0.03 -50.79
N PRO A 509 18.20 0.98 -51.63
CA PRO A 509 18.92 2.17 -51.15
C PRO A 509 18.15 2.94 -50.07
N ALA A 510 16.83 3.07 -50.23
CA ALA A 510 15.95 3.72 -49.26
C ALA A 510 15.83 2.91 -47.96
N ALA A 511 15.73 1.57 -48.04
CA ALA A 511 15.71 0.71 -46.87
C ALA A 511 17.04 0.76 -46.09
N ASN A 512 18.18 0.83 -46.79
CA ASN A 512 19.47 0.97 -46.15
C ASN A 512 19.58 2.29 -45.36
N ALA A 513 19.08 3.39 -45.92
CA ALA A 513 18.99 4.67 -45.22
C ALA A 513 18.04 4.61 -44.00
N ALA A 514 16.89 3.95 -44.14
CA ALA A 514 15.95 3.74 -43.05
C ALA A 514 16.56 2.89 -41.92
N MET A 515 17.25 1.80 -42.25
CA MET A 515 17.92 0.95 -41.26
C MET A 515 19.08 1.67 -40.56
N ALA A 516 19.79 2.56 -41.26
CA ALA A 516 20.81 3.40 -40.65
C ALA A 516 20.23 4.37 -39.62
N ARG A 517 19.02 4.91 -39.87
CA ARG A 517 18.28 5.72 -38.90
C ARG A 517 17.85 4.88 -37.68
N VAL A 518 17.25 3.71 -37.91
CA VAL A 518 16.86 2.78 -36.84
C VAL A 518 18.03 2.44 -35.91
N ARG A 519 19.23 2.20 -36.45
CA ARG A 519 20.43 1.94 -35.63
C ARG A 519 20.87 3.14 -34.78
N ARG A 520 20.75 4.36 -35.30
CA ARG A 520 21.04 5.59 -34.54
C ARG A 520 20.01 5.76 -33.42
N GLU A 521 18.72 5.65 -33.74
CA GLU A 521 17.63 5.71 -32.77
C GLU A 521 17.78 4.66 -31.67
N ALA A 522 18.12 3.41 -32.02
CA ALA A 522 18.39 2.35 -31.04
C ALA A 522 19.53 2.74 -30.08
N THR A 523 20.58 3.38 -30.59
CA THR A 523 21.72 3.84 -29.78
C THR A 523 21.31 4.96 -28.84
N ASP A 524 20.49 5.90 -29.32
CA ASP A 524 20.00 7.02 -28.52
C ASP A 524 18.98 6.57 -27.46
N LEU A 525 18.15 5.57 -27.77
CA LEU A 525 17.27 4.89 -26.81
C LEU A 525 18.08 4.17 -25.72
N LEU A 526 19.14 3.44 -26.11
CA LEU A 526 20.05 2.81 -25.15
C LEU A 526 20.74 3.82 -24.22
N ARG A 527 21.16 4.97 -24.75
CA ARG A 527 21.80 6.03 -23.96
C ARG A 527 20.82 6.72 -23.01
N SER A 528 19.62 7.06 -23.49
CA SER A 528 18.59 7.73 -22.70
C SER A 528 18.06 6.86 -21.57
N HIS A 529 18.03 5.55 -21.76
CA HIS A 529 17.53 4.59 -20.77
C HIS A 529 18.63 3.94 -19.93
N ARG A 530 19.88 4.42 -20.01
CA ARG A 530 21.04 3.74 -19.42
C ARG A 530 20.83 3.38 -17.94
N GLY A 531 21.01 2.09 -17.64
CA GLY A 531 20.86 1.53 -16.30
C GLY A 531 19.44 1.02 -16.03
N THR A 532 18.45 1.36 -16.83
CA THR A 532 17.09 0.88 -16.57
C THR A 532 16.87 -0.50 -17.17
N HIS A 533 15.82 -1.20 -16.73
CA HIS A 533 15.41 -2.47 -17.35
C HIS A 533 15.04 -2.29 -18.83
N ALA A 534 14.57 -1.09 -19.22
CA ALA A 534 14.31 -0.74 -20.62
C ALA A 534 15.55 -0.80 -21.52
N THR A 535 16.76 -0.62 -20.96
CA THR A 535 18.03 -0.74 -21.72
C THR A 535 18.13 -2.09 -22.44
N ALA A 536 17.75 -3.19 -21.75
CA ALA A 536 17.84 -4.52 -22.33
C ALA A 536 16.85 -4.72 -23.49
N LEU A 537 15.64 -4.16 -23.36
CA LEU A 537 14.60 -4.20 -24.40
C LEU A 537 15.05 -3.43 -25.65
N PHE A 538 15.56 -2.21 -25.49
CA PHE A 538 16.06 -1.41 -26.61
C PHE A 538 17.34 -1.96 -27.24
N GLY A 539 18.11 -2.78 -26.52
CA GLY A 539 19.31 -3.45 -27.04
C GLY A 539 19.03 -4.38 -28.22
N ARG A 540 17.79 -4.86 -28.37
CA ARG A 540 17.36 -5.71 -29.50
C ARG A 540 16.48 -4.98 -30.51
N TYR A 541 16.24 -3.68 -30.35
CA TYR A 541 15.35 -2.90 -31.21
C TYR A 541 15.74 -2.97 -32.69
N ALA A 542 17.00 -2.65 -33.01
CA ALA A 542 17.48 -2.68 -34.40
C ALA A 542 17.57 -4.10 -34.97
N GLU A 543 17.92 -5.09 -34.14
CA GLU A 543 18.00 -6.49 -34.54
C GLU A 543 16.62 -7.04 -34.92
N ASN A 544 15.63 -6.85 -34.05
CA ASN A 544 14.25 -7.27 -34.29
C ASN A 544 13.66 -6.55 -35.50
N THR A 545 13.93 -5.25 -35.65
CA THR A 545 13.49 -4.47 -36.83
C THR A 545 14.04 -5.07 -38.12
N ALA A 546 15.33 -5.40 -38.17
CA ALA A 546 15.95 -6.01 -39.35
C ALA A 546 15.37 -7.40 -39.66
N LYS A 547 15.13 -8.23 -38.64
CA LYS A 547 14.49 -9.55 -38.78
C LYS A 547 13.08 -9.44 -39.34
N LEU A 548 12.24 -8.59 -38.75
CA LEU A 548 10.86 -8.41 -39.18
C LEU A 548 10.76 -7.80 -40.59
N ALA A 549 11.61 -6.82 -40.91
CA ALA A 549 11.63 -6.23 -42.25
C ALA A 549 12.04 -7.26 -43.33
N MET A 550 12.98 -8.15 -43.00
CA MET A 550 13.32 -9.29 -43.87
C MET A 550 12.15 -10.27 -44.00
N ILE A 551 11.47 -10.60 -42.91
CA ILE A 551 10.30 -11.49 -42.91
C ILE A 551 9.17 -10.91 -43.78
N ALA A 552 8.91 -9.60 -43.71
CA ALA A 552 7.94 -8.92 -44.58
C ALA A 552 8.34 -9.02 -46.07
N ALA A 553 9.61 -8.75 -46.40
CA ALA A 553 10.11 -8.88 -47.76
C ALA A 553 10.00 -10.31 -48.32
N VAL A 554 10.34 -11.32 -47.51
CA VAL A 554 10.22 -12.75 -47.86
C VAL A 554 8.77 -13.17 -47.99
N SER A 555 7.89 -12.66 -47.13
CA SER A 555 6.44 -12.87 -47.19
C SER A 555 5.86 -12.37 -48.51
N ARG A 556 6.24 -11.17 -48.94
CA ARG A 556 5.76 -10.55 -50.18
C ARG A 556 6.26 -11.26 -51.43
N ALA A 557 7.56 -11.57 -51.51
CA ALA A 557 8.19 -12.09 -52.72
C ALA A 557 9.29 -13.13 -52.41
N PRO A 558 8.95 -14.35 -51.99
CA PRO A 558 9.92 -15.34 -51.52
C PRO A 558 10.95 -15.75 -52.59
N ALA A 559 10.59 -15.67 -53.87
CA ALA A 559 11.46 -16.00 -54.99
C ALA A 559 12.51 -14.92 -55.29
N ARG A 560 12.25 -13.66 -54.96
CA ARG A 560 13.16 -12.52 -55.21
C ARG A 560 12.96 -11.43 -54.14
N PRO A 561 13.24 -11.73 -52.86
CA PRO A 561 12.93 -10.81 -51.78
C PRO A 561 13.90 -9.62 -51.81
N ILE A 562 13.37 -8.41 -51.64
CA ILE A 562 14.13 -7.18 -51.45
C ILE A 562 13.46 -6.43 -50.32
N THR A 563 14.23 -6.05 -49.30
CA THR A 563 13.73 -5.22 -48.20
C THR A 563 13.60 -3.77 -48.66
N GLU A 564 12.38 -3.26 -48.60
CA GLU A 564 12.00 -1.90 -48.95
C GLU A 564 11.94 -1.00 -47.70
N ALA A 565 11.92 0.32 -47.93
CA ALA A 565 11.85 1.27 -46.82
C ALA A 565 10.55 1.12 -46.00
N ALA A 566 9.45 0.76 -46.68
CA ALA A 566 8.16 0.48 -46.03
C ALA A 566 8.26 -0.70 -45.05
N ASP A 567 8.98 -1.77 -45.41
CA ASP A 567 9.18 -2.93 -44.54
C ASP A 567 9.93 -2.54 -43.26
N VAL A 568 10.95 -1.68 -43.39
CA VAL A 568 11.74 -1.18 -42.26
C VAL A 568 10.90 -0.28 -41.35
N THR A 569 10.10 0.63 -41.93
CA THR A 569 9.21 1.51 -41.18
C THR A 569 8.14 0.73 -40.42
N TRP A 570 7.48 -0.23 -41.09
CA TRP A 570 6.50 -1.10 -40.45
C TRP A 570 7.13 -1.93 -39.32
N ALA A 571 8.28 -2.55 -39.58
CA ALA A 571 8.98 -3.37 -38.59
C ALA A 571 9.41 -2.55 -37.37
N SER A 572 9.97 -1.36 -37.58
CA SER A 572 10.35 -0.43 -36.50
C SER A 572 9.14 -0.05 -35.66
N ALA A 573 8.03 0.35 -36.29
CA ALA A 573 6.82 0.72 -35.59
C ALA A 573 6.22 -0.45 -34.79
N LEU A 574 6.27 -1.67 -35.32
CA LEU A 574 5.81 -2.87 -34.62
C LEU A 574 6.68 -3.19 -33.40
N VAL A 575 8.00 -3.15 -33.54
CA VAL A 575 8.91 -3.39 -32.40
C VAL A 575 8.74 -2.31 -31.34
N GLU A 576 8.62 -1.04 -31.73
CA GLU A 576 8.37 0.07 -30.82
C GLU A 576 7.06 -0.12 -30.05
N HIS A 577 5.98 -0.51 -30.75
CA HIS A 577 4.69 -0.80 -30.13
C HIS A 577 4.77 -1.97 -29.13
N CYS A 578 5.44 -3.07 -29.48
CA CYS A 578 5.62 -4.22 -28.60
C CYS A 578 6.46 -3.87 -27.36
N VAL A 579 7.57 -3.15 -27.53
CA VAL A 579 8.43 -2.72 -26.42
C VAL A 579 7.70 -1.72 -25.52
N GLY A 580 7.03 -0.73 -26.10
CA GLY A 580 6.23 0.26 -25.36
C GLY A 580 5.07 -0.38 -24.61
N THR A 581 4.43 -1.40 -25.20
CA THR A 581 3.40 -2.22 -24.54
C THR A 581 3.96 -2.98 -23.35
N LEU A 582 5.08 -3.68 -23.53
CA LEU A 582 5.70 -4.42 -22.44
C LEU A 582 6.11 -3.50 -21.28
N LEU A 583 6.72 -2.35 -21.57
CA LEU A 583 7.12 -1.37 -20.56
C LEU A 583 5.92 -0.80 -19.79
N ARG A 584 4.89 -0.37 -20.52
CA ARG A 584 3.67 0.21 -19.93
C ARG A 584 2.94 -0.80 -19.06
N GLU A 585 2.72 -2.02 -19.54
CA GLU A 585 2.01 -3.03 -18.76
C GLU A 585 2.85 -3.59 -17.62
N ALA A 586 4.17 -3.71 -17.77
CA ALA A 586 5.05 -4.07 -16.67
C ALA A 586 5.00 -3.02 -15.54
N GLU A 587 5.00 -1.73 -15.87
CA GLU A 587 4.83 -0.66 -14.89
C GLU A 587 3.50 -0.76 -14.15
N ARG A 588 2.42 -1.12 -14.86
CA ARG A 588 1.07 -1.25 -14.31
C ARG A 588 0.88 -2.50 -13.45
N LEU A 589 1.49 -3.62 -13.81
CA LEU A 589 1.07 -4.94 -13.32
C LEU A 589 2.17 -5.74 -12.61
N VAL A 590 3.46 -5.47 -12.86
CA VAL A 590 4.57 -6.21 -12.24
C VAL A 590 5.00 -5.49 -10.96
N SER A 591 5.08 -6.20 -9.84
CA SER A 591 5.50 -5.64 -8.54
C SER A 591 6.55 -6.50 -7.87
N ASP A 592 7.49 -5.87 -7.17
CA ASP A 592 8.57 -6.58 -6.44
C ASP A 592 8.16 -6.99 -5.02
N ASN A 593 7.11 -6.37 -4.46
CA ASN A 593 6.59 -6.68 -3.14
C ASN A 593 5.06 -6.49 -3.04
N ASN A 594 4.46 -7.07 -2.01
CA ASN A 594 3.01 -7.05 -1.79
C ASN A 594 2.44 -5.63 -1.60
N THR A 595 3.23 -4.72 -1.00
CA THR A 595 2.82 -3.33 -0.81
C THR A 595 2.68 -2.63 -2.16
N GLU A 596 3.67 -2.76 -3.03
CA GLU A 596 3.64 -2.23 -4.39
C GLU A 596 2.50 -2.86 -5.22
N ALA A 597 2.31 -4.18 -5.10
CA ALA A 597 1.20 -4.89 -5.74
C ALA A 597 -0.16 -4.29 -5.37
N ASN A 598 -0.36 -4.03 -4.07
CA ASN A 598 -1.58 -3.42 -3.55
C ASN A 598 -1.76 -1.98 -4.04
N HIS A 599 -0.70 -1.16 -4.09
CA HIS A 599 -0.75 0.19 -4.65
C HIS A 599 -1.19 0.18 -6.12
N LYS A 600 -0.55 -0.65 -6.93
CA LYS A 600 -0.86 -0.78 -8.36
C LYS A 600 -2.29 -1.29 -8.57
N ARG A 601 -2.73 -2.27 -7.78
CA ARG A 601 -4.11 -2.78 -7.85
C ARG A 601 -5.15 -1.71 -7.51
N VAL A 602 -4.92 -0.90 -6.47
CA VAL A 602 -5.82 0.22 -6.12
C VAL A 602 -5.83 1.27 -7.23
N LEU A 603 -4.66 1.65 -7.75
CA LEU A 603 -4.55 2.60 -8.84
C LEU A 603 -5.26 2.11 -10.12
N GLU A 604 -5.16 0.82 -10.43
CA GLU A 604 -5.83 0.23 -11.60
C GLU A 604 -7.35 0.20 -11.45
N ILE A 605 -7.87 -0.05 -10.24
CA ILE A 605 -9.31 0.08 -9.93
C ILE A 605 -9.79 1.51 -10.20
N ILE A 606 -9.00 2.52 -9.82
CA ILE A 606 -9.31 3.94 -10.04
C ILE A 606 -9.25 4.27 -11.54
N ARG A 607 -8.18 3.87 -12.23
CA ARG A 607 -8.01 4.08 -13.68
C ARG A 607 -9.15 3.46 -14.49
N THR A 608 -9.55 2.24 -14.17
CA THR A 608 -10.63 1.54 -14.86
C THR A 608 -11.98 2.25 -14.67
N ALA A 609 -12.21 2.81 -13.49
CA ALA A 609 -13.43 3.57 -13.22
C ALA A 609 -13.40 4.99 -13.80
N GLY A 610 -12.20 5.54 -14.07
CA GLY A 610 -12.01 6.94 -14.42
C GLY A 610 -12.26 7.83 -13.20
N GLU A 611 -13.52 8.14 -12.95
CA GLU A 611 -13.98 8.79 -11.72
C GLU A 611 -14.66 7.75 -10.81
N ILE A 612 -14.20 7.62 -9.56
CA ILE A 612 -14.76 6.67 -8.60
C ILE A 612 -15.06 7.35 -7.27
N SER A 613 -16.27 7.10 -6.74
CA SER A 613 -16.62 7.57 -5.41
C SER A 613 -15.85 6.80 -4.34
N ARG A 614 -15.57 7.45 -3.20
CA ARG A 614 -14.85 6.81 -2.08
C ARG A 614 -15.54 5.52 -1.61
N ASN A 615 -16.86 5.50 -1.55
CA ASN A 615 -17.64 4.32 -1.18
C ASN A 615 -17.48 3.16 -2.18
N ALA A 616 -17.51 3.46 -3.49
CA ALA A 616 -17.30 2.45 -4.52
C ALA A 616 -15.87 1.90 -4.49
N LEU A 617 -14.88 2.77 -4.27
CA LEU A 617 -13.48 2.35 -4.14
C LEU A 617 -13.27 1.46 -2.90
N VAL A 618 -13.84 1.82 -1.75
CA VAL A 618 -13.80 1.02 -0.52
C VAL A 618 -14.39 -0.37 -0.74
N ARG A 619 -15.54 -0.48 -1.42
CA ARG A 619 -16.16 -1.76 -1.77
C ARG A 619 -15.25 -2.62 -2.66
N LYS A 620 -14.57 -2.01 -3.63
CA LYS A 620 -13.64 -2.71 -4.54
C LYS A 620 -12.29 -3.05 -3.89
N THR A 621 -11.98 -2.51 -2.71
CA THR A 621 -10.69 -2.68 -2.01
C THR A 621 -10.83 -3.32 -0.63
N GLN A 622 -11.86 -4.15 -0.43
CA GLN A 622 -12.12 -4.85 0.84
C GLN A 622 -11.05 -5.86 1.25
N PHE A 623 -10.19 -6.26 0.31
CA PHE A 623 -9.02 -7.11 0.58
C PHE A 623 -7.88 -6.38 1.32
N LEU A 624 -8.02 -5.07 1.58
CA LEU A 624 -7.10 -4.24 2.36
C LEU A 624 -7.73 -3.85 3.68
N SER A 625 -6.92 -3.76 4.75
CA SER A 625 -7.36 -3.14 5.99
C SER A 625 -7.68 -1.65 5.79
N LYS A 626 -8.47 -1.07 6.70
CA LYS A 626 -8.79 0.36 6.65
C LYS A 626 -7.52 1.22 6.63
N ARG A 627 -6.56 0.87 7.48
CA ARG A 627 -5.28 1.59 7.61
C ARG A 627 -4.49 1.52 6.30
N GLU A 628 -4.25 0.33 5.76
CA GLU A 628 -3.50 0.16 4.50
C GLU A 628 -4.17 0.88 3.33
N ARG A 629 -5.50 0.87 3.25
CA ARG A 629 -6.24 1.58 2.20
C ARG A 629 -6.03 3.08 2.26
N GLU A 630 -6.12 3.69 3.45
CA GLU A 630 -5.88 5.13 3.61
C GLU A 630 -4.42 5.47 3.32
N GLU A 631 -3.46 4.68 3.81
CA GLU A 631 -2.04 4.86 3.51
C GLU A 631 -1.76 4.79 1.99
N ILE A 632 -2.34 3.82 1.28
CA ILE A 632 -2.23 3.71 -0.18
C ILE A 632 -2.90 4.90 -0.87
N PHE A 633 -4.09 5.31 -0.44
CA PHE A 633 -4.81 6.41 -1.06
C PHE A 633 -4.07 7.73 -0.91
N ASP A 634 -3.60 8.04 0.30
CA ASP A 634 -2.81 9.24 0.57
C ASP A 634 -1.50 9.19 -0.22
N ALA A 635 -0.84 8.03 -0.33
CA ALA A 635 0.35 7.87 -1.18
C ALA A 635 0.05 8.12 -2.67
N LEU A 636 -1.07 7.63 -3.21
CA LEU A 636 -1.47 7.85 -4.60
C LEU A 636 -1.84 9.31 -4.89
N VAL A 637 -2.44 10.00 -3.92
CA VAL A 637 -2.77 11.43 -4.03
C VAL A 637 -1.53 12.31 -3.92
N GLU A 638 -0.65 12.02 -2.95
CA GLU A 638 0.63 12.72 -2.80
C GLU A 638 1.56 12.52 -4.01
N ALA A 639 1.52 11.35 -4.63
CA ALA A 639 2.27 11.06 -5.86
C ALA A 639 1.63 11.69 -7.12
N GLU A 640 0.54 12.44 -6.97
CA GLU A 640 -0.22 13.06 -8.07
C GLU A 640 -0.74 12.06 -9.12
N LEU A 641 -0.80 10.77 -8.78
CA LEU A 641 -1.34 9.72 -9.64
C LEU A 641 -2.87 9.70 -9.63
N VAL A 642 -3.47 10.22 -8.56
CA VAL A 642 -4.90 10.39 -8.38
C VAL A 642 -5.16 11.77 -7.78
N SER A 643 -6.11 12.50 -8.34
CA SER A 643 -6.54 13.78 -7.77
C SER A 643 -7.91 13.64 -7.11
N ARG A 644 -8.12 14.37 -6.01
CA ARG A 644 -9.44 14.50 -5.40
C ARG A 644 -10.20 15.56 -6.19
N CYS A 645 -11.20 15.17 -6.99
CA CYS A 645 -12.06 16.13 -7.66
C CYS A 645 -12.93 16.87 -6.65
N GLY A 646 -12.60 18.14 -6.38
CA GLY A 646 -13.52 19.09 -5.78
C GLY A 646 -14.62 19.43 -6.80
N CYS A 647 -15.89 19.32 -6.41
CA CYS A 647 -17.02 19.56 -7.30
C CYS A 647 -16.98 21.01 -7.82
N SER A 648 -16.66 21.21 -9.10
CA SER A 648 -16.69 22.53 -9.75
C SER A 648 -17.87 22.62 -10.71
N ARG A 649 -18.79 23.55 -10.44
CA ARG A 649 -19.75 24.04 -11.44
C ARG A 649 -19.77 25.57 -11.43
N ARG A 650 -19.22 26.15 -12.50
CA ARG A 650 -19.38 27.58 -12.86
C ARG A 650 -20.75 27.81 -13.49
N ARG A 651 -21.51 28.82 -13.04
CA ARG A 651 -21.95 30.04 -13.79
C ARG A 651 -23.04 30.83 -13.05
N SER A 652 -22.80 32.15 -12.98
CA SER A 652 -23.71 33.31 -12.78
C SER A 652 -24.66 33.30 -11.57
N CYS A 653 -24.83 34.35 -10.78
CA CYS A 653 -24.81 35.78 -11.07
C CYS A 653 -24.64 36.56 -9.76
N ALA A 654 -24.01 37.75 -9.85
CA ALA A 654 -24.14 38.95 -9.01
C ALA A 654 -24.57 38.78 -7.52
N ARG A 655 -23.89 39.36 -6.52
CA ARG A 655 -23.52 40.78 -6.47
C ARG A 655 -22.82 41.06 -5.12
N ARG A 656 -21.79 41.92 -5.17
CA ARG A 656 -21.35 42.90 -4.14
C ARG A 656 -20.71 42.41 -2.82
N VAL A 657 -19.36 42.33 -2.91
CA VAL A 657 -18.34 42.95 -2.04
C VAL A 657 -18.79 44.38 -1.62
N PRO A 658 -18.49 44.97 -0.43
CA PRO A 658 -17.12 45.19 0.10
C PRO A 658 -17.00 45.36 1.65
N PRO A 659 -15.91 45.91 2.24
CA PRO A 659 -14.65 45.18 2.52
C PRO A 659 -14.04 45.45 3.92
N ARG A 660 -12.94 44.75 4.23
CA ARG A 660 -11.79 45.16 5.09
C ARG A 660 -12.03 45.39 6.60
N SER A 661 -11.31 44.64 7.44
CA SER A 661 -9.97 45.02 7.94
C SER A 661 -9.44 44.02 8.99
N THR A 662 -8.31 43.39 8.67
CA THR A 662 -7.27 42.91 9.60
C THR A 662 -6.72 44.05 10.48
N PRO A 663 -5.88 43.86 11.52
CA PRO A 663 -5.36 42.63 12.16
C PRO A 663 -5.40 42.69 13.72
N SER A 664 -4.97 41.63 14.41
CA SER A 664 -3.82 41.69 15.34
C SER A 664 -3.86 40.53 16.33
N ALA A 665 -2.80 39.73 16.27
CA ALA A 665 -2.48 38.65 17.18
C ALA A 665 -2.26 39.14 18.62
N ALA A 666 -2.64 38.31 19.58
CA ALA A 666 -1.96 38.20 20.87
C ALA A 666 -2.21 36.80 21.45
N ALA A 667 -1.12 36.05 21.56
CA ALA A 667 -1.04 34.70 22.07
C ALA A 667 -1.29 34.63 23.58
N ALA A 668 -1.90 33.53 24.07
CA ALA A 668 -1.68 33.05 25.43
C ALA A 668 -2.02 31.56 25.58
N ALA A 669 -1.11 30.83 26.23
CA ALA A 669 -0.99 29.38 26.35
C ALA A 669 -2.06 28.70 27.24
N PRO A 670 -2.28 27.37 27.10
CA PRO A 670 -3.31 26.61 27.81
C PRO A 670 -2.87 26.10 29.20
N PRO A 671 -3.82 25.82 30.13
CA PRO A 671 -3.59 25.06 31.36
C PRO A 671 -4.08 23.59 31.26
N PRO A 672 -3.71 22.70 32.22
CA PRO A 672 -3.56 21.26 31.98
C PRO A 672 -4.82 20.39 32.21
N SER A 673 -4.65 19.14 31.81
CA SER A 673 -5.56 18.09 31.36
C SER A 673 -6.26 17.24 32.42
N CYS A 674 -7.34 16.60 31.95
CA CYS A 674 -8.13 15.53 32.56
C CYS A 674 -7.32 14.21 32.69
N GLY A 675 -7.66 13.38 33.67
CA GLY A 675 -6.90 12.19 34.11
C GLY A 675 -6.82 11.03 33.12
N ASP A 676 -5.58 10.72 32.71
CA ASP A 676 -5.12 9.61 31.88
C ASP A 676 -5.09 8.26 32.63
N ARG A 677 -5.42 7.15 31.95
CA ARG A 677 -4.81 5.85 32.29
C ARG A 677 -3.36 5.91 31.81
N GLN A 678 -2.43 6.17 32.72
CA GLN A 678 -1.01 6.33 32.40
C GLN A 678 -0.44 5.10 31.69
N MET A 679 0.13 5.31 30.50
CA MET A 679 1.12 4.40 29.91
C MET A 679 2.26 4.24 30.91
N THR A 680 2.51 3.01 31.37
CA THR A 680 3.54 2.77 32.39
C THR A 680 4.88 2.53 31.69
N GLU A 681 5.89 3.33 32.04
CA GLU A 681 7.27 3.16 31.57
C GLU A 681 8.08 2.34 32.58
N TYR A 682 8.61 1.19 32.15
CA TYR A 682 9.40 0.28 32.96
C TYR A 682 10.91 0.50 32.77
N ALA A 683 11.69 0.25 33.81
CA ALA A 683 13.14 0.16 33.71
C ALA A 683 13.57 -1.23 33.23
N TRP A 684 14.62 -1.29 32.40
CA TRP A 684 15.17 -2.58 31.98
C TRP A 684 15.81 -3.33 33.15
N PRO A 685 15.50 -4.63 33.37
CA PRO A 685 16.11 -5.41 34.43
C PRO A 685 17.62 -5.62 34.21
N THR A 686 18.44 -5.16 35.15
CA THR A 686 19.93 -5.21 35.03
C THR A 686 20.51 -6.61 34.93
N VAL A 687 19.77 -7.63 35.39
CA VAL A 687 20.15 -9.06 35.30
C VAL A 687 20.01 -9.63 33.88
N LEU A 688 19.26 -8.96 33.00
CA LEU A 688 19.05 -9.36 31.61
C LEU A 688 20.02 -8.59 30.72
N ARG A 689 21.00 -9.31 30.14
CA ARG A 689 21.91 -8.76 29.14
C ARG A 689 21.80 -9.57 27.85
N PRO A 690 21.51 -8.94 26.70
CA PRO A 690 21.41 -9.66 25.44
C PRO A 690 22.78 -10.21 25.02
N SER A 691 22.79 -11.44 24.50
CA SER A 691 23.98 -12.04 23.88
C SER A 691 24.24 -11.46 22.49
N ARG A 692 23.19 -10.99 21.80
CA ARG A 692 23.27 -10.26 20.53
C ARG A 692 22.26 -9.12 20.50
N LEU A 693 22.71 -7.94 20.06
CA LEU A 693 21.87 -6.75 19.93
C LEU A 693 22.03 -6.13 18.53
N SER A 694 20.91 -5.89 17.87
CA SER A 694 20.82 -4.96 16.74
C SER A 694 20.09 -3.71 17.21
N PHE A 695 20.75 -2.55 17.17
CA PHE A 695 20.17 -1.26 17.58
C PHE A 695 20.49 -0.22 16.52
N TYR A 696 19.47 0.36 15.89
CA TYR A 696 19.66 1.31 14.78
C TYR A 696 18.48 2.27 14.62
N LEU A 697 18.75 3.41 13.99
CA LEU A 697 17.72 4.38 13.62
C LEU A 697 17.10 3.99 12.28
N GLN A 698 15.85 3.55 12.29
CA GLN A 698 15.10 3.27 11.06
C GLN A 698 14.55 4.59 10.50
N HIS A 699 15.02 4.99 9.32
CA HIS A 699 14.52 6.20 8.66
C HIS A 699 13.19 5.94 7.95
N ASN A 700 12.24 6.86 8.10
CA ASN A 700 11.00 6.87 7.32
C ASN A 700 11.27 7.55 5.96
N THR A 701 11.74 6.77 4.99
CA THR A 701 12.02 7.25 3.63
C THR A 701 11.10 6.57 2.63
N LEU A 702 10.41 7.36 1.81
CA LEU A 702 9.85 6.85 0.57
C LEU A 702 10.90 6.98 -0.52
N ARG A 703 11.14 5.87 -1.20
CA ARG A 703 12.05 5.82 -2.33
C ARG A 703 11.22 5.58 -3.59
N PHE A 704 11.00 6.64 -4.36
CA PHE A 704 10.48 6.52 -5.71
C PHE A 704 11.67 6.39 -6.65
N VAL A 705 11.87 5.19 -7.18
CA VAL A 705 12.84 4.99 -8.25
C VAL A 705 12.06 5.03 -9.54
N SER A 706 12.29 6.06 -10.37
CA SER A 706 11.79 6.02 -11.73
C SER A 706 12.40 4.79 -12.43
N PRO A 707 11.59 3.83 -12.88
CA PRO A 707 12.11 2.62 -13.51
C PRO A 707 12.70 2.91 -14.91
N VAL A 708 12.52 4.12 -15.45
CA VAL A 708 12.92 4.56 -16.81
C VAL A 708 14.14 5.50 -16.81
N THR A 709 14.40 6.24 -15.73
CA THR A 709 15.56 7.14 -15.64
C THR A 709 16.52 6.81 -14.50
N ARG A 710 16.16 5.85 -13.63
CA ARG A 710 16.78 5.64 -12.30
C ARG A 710 16.79 6.89 -11.41
N ALA A 711 16.12 7.98 -11.79
CA ALA A 711 15.96 9.14 -10.94
C ALA A 711 15.30 8.67 -9.65
N THR A 712 16.09 8.72 -8.58
CA THR A 712 15.65 8.29 -7.27
C THR A 712 15.23 9.54 -6.55
N GLN A 713 13.93 9.74 -6.41
CA GLN A 713 13.40 10.74 -5.49
C GLN A 713 13.29 10.06 -4.12
N VAL A 714 14.24 10.37 -3.25
CA VAL A 714 14.20 9.95 -1.85
C VAL A 714 13.48 11.05 -1.08
N LEU A 715 12.24 10.80 -0.71
CA LEU A 715 11.49 11.69 0.17
C LEU A 715 11.69 11.21 1.60
N ARG A 716 12.32 12.05 2.44
CA ARG A 716 12.40 11.81 3.88
C ARG A 716 11.11 12.32 4.52
N ARG A 717 10.34 11.42 5.12
CA ARG A 717 9.15 11.75 5.94
C ARG A 717 9.57 11.92 7.39
N GLU A 718 8.81 12.71 8.16
CA GLU A 718 8.95 12.71 9.62
C GLU A 718 8.60 11.32 10.19
N GLY A 719 9.14 10.98 11.35
CA GLY A 719 8.86 9.69 12.01
C GLY A 719 9.90 8.59 11.78
N ALA A 720 11.18 8.93 11.52
CA ALA A 720 12.27 7.99 11.81
C ALA A 720 12.15 7.49 13.25
N ARG A 721 12.53 6.26 13.59
CA ARG A 721 12.36 5.68 14.93
C ARG A 721 13.50 4.74 15.28
N TRP A 722 13.85 4.66 16.56
CA TRP A 722 14.81 3.66 17.03
C TRP A 722 14.20 2.26 17.00
N VAL A 723 14.96 1.28 16.53
CA VAL A 723 14.56 -0.14 16.48
C VAL A 723 15.62 -0.97 17.18
N ALA A 724 15.18 -1.92 18.00
CA ALA A 724 16.03 -2.84 18.72
C ALA A 724 15.59 -4.30 18.52
N GLU A 725 16.54 -5.18 18.22
CA GLU A 725 16.35 -6.65 18.28
C GLU A 725 17.38 -7.20 19.26
N ALA A 726 16.90 -7.79 20.36
CA ALA A 726 17.72 -8.33 21.43
C ALA A 726 17.53 -9.86 21.48
N SER A 727 18.62 -10.61 21.36
CA SER A 727 18.63 -12.06 21.49
C SER A 727 19.38 -12.49 22.74
N PHE A 728 18.91 -13.57 23.36
CA PHE A 728 19.45 -14.16 24.57
C PHE A 728 19.76 -15.63 24.31
N GLU A 729 20.97 -16.06 24.68
CA GLU A 729 21.27 -17.49 24.84
C GLU A 729 20.34 -18.11 25.89
N PRO A 730 20.19 -19.45 25.93
CA PRO A 730 19.38 -20.15 26.93
C PRO A 730 19.49 -19.57 28.35
N LEU A 731 18.41 -18.94 28.81
CA LEU A 731 18.39 -18.25 30.11
C LEU A 731 18.33 -19.25 31.26
N GLY A 732 19.01 -18.96 32.37
CA GLY A 732 18.82 -19.71 33.61
C GLY A 732 17.41 -19.46 34.19
N ARG A 733 16.93 -20.34 35.08
CA ARG A 733 15.57 -20.27 35.66
C ARG A 733 15.19 -18.91 36.24
N VAL A 734 16.14 -18.23 36.90
CA VAL A 734 15.91 -16.90 37.49
C VAL A 734 15.78 -15.83 36.41
N GLN A 735 16.68 -15.83 35.42
CA GLN A 735 16.65 -14.85 34.32
C GLN A 735 15.43 -15.05 33.41
N ALA A 736 15.04 -16.31 33.15
CA ALA A 736 13.84 -16.62 32.39
C ALA A 736 12.58 -16.08 33.09
N GLY A 737 12.46 -16.25 34.41
CA GLY A 737 11.33 -15.69 35.17
C GLY A 737 11.29 -14.16 35.15
N VAL A 738 12.44 -13.49 35.18
CA VAL A 738 12.52 -12.02 35.04
C VAL A 738 12.12 -11.58 33.61
N MET A 739 12.51 -12.34 32.59
CA MET A 739 12.14 -12.08 31.20
C MET A 739 10.63 -12.22 30.98
N ASP A 740 10.04 -13.33 31.44
CA ASP A 740 8.61 -13.58 31.31
C ASP A 740 7.79 -12.51 32.08
N GLY A 741 8.27 -12.09 33.26
CA GLY A 741 7.67 -11.01 34.04
C GLY A 741 7.72 -9.66 33.33
N LEU A 742 8.84 -9.33 32.68
CA LEU A 742 8.97 -8.11 31.88
C LEU A 742 8.02 -8.12 30.68
N LEU A 743 7.97 -9.22 29.93
CA LEU A 743 7.07 -9.37 28.77
C LEU A 743 5.60 -9.28 29.17
N ALA A 744 5.22 -9.86 30.31
CA ALA A 744 3.86 -9.73 30.86
C ALA A 744 3.54 -8.29 31.29
N ALA A 745 4.47 -7.59 31.95
CA ALA A 745 4.30 -6.20 32.38
C ALA A 745 4.15 -5.22 31.21
N LEU A 746 4.80 -5.51 30.07
CA LEU A 746 4.67 -4.72 28.86
C LEU A 746 3.25 -4.77 28.25
N ALA A 747 2.46 -5.80 28.57
CA ALA A 747 1.09 -5.99 28.07
C ALA A 747 1.00 -5.86 26.54
N GLY A 748 1.87 -6.60 25.83
CA GLY A 748 2.03 -6.51 24.38
C GLY A 748 2.70 -5.20 23.99
N SER A 749 2.04 -4.44 23.11
CA SER A 749 2.51 -3.13 22.64
C SER A 749 2.01 -1.92 23.46
N ALA A 750 1.35 -2.14 24.60
CA ALA A 750 0.68 -1.10 25.38
C ALA A 750 1.60 -0.25 26.28
N ASN A 751 2.53 -0.89 27.01
CA ASN A 751 3.47 -0.21 27.90
C ASN A 751 4.88 -0.13 27.28
N THR A 752 5.77 0.66 27.89
CA THR A 752 7.13 0.86 27.37
C THR A 752 8.20 0.41 28.36
N VAL A 753 9.39 0.08 27.84
CA VAL A 753 10.61 -0.16 28.64
C VAL A 753 11.75 0.69 28.10
N ARG A 754 12.54 1.30 28.98
CA ARG A 754 13.73 2.06 28.58
C ARG A 754 14.90 1.11 28.28
N ILE A 755 15.41 1.16 27.07
CA ILE A 755 16.61 0.40 26.65
C ILE A 755 17.67 1.33 26.08
N TRP A 756 18.92 0.88 26.06
CA TRP A 756 20.07 1.58 25.49
C TRP A 756 20.85 0.64 24.57
N ASP A 757 21.80 1.17 23.81
CA ASP A 757 22.70 0.36 22.99
C ASP A 757 23.85 -0.18 23.86
N TRP A 758 23.80 -1.46 24.24
CA TRP A 758 24.85 -2.12 25.05
C TRP A 758 26.25 -2.12 24.40
N ARG A 759 26.38 -1.79 23.11
CA ARG A 759 27.68 -1.62 22.45
C ARG A 759 28.33 -0.27 22.78
N ARG A 760 27.56 0.70 23.25
CA ARG A 760 27.96 2.10 23.46
C ARG A 760 27.42 2.62 24.79
N GLU A 761 27.70 1.88 25.87
CA GLU A 761 27.30 2.23 27.24
C GLU A 761 27.94 3.55 27.73
N TYR A 762 29.12 3.88 27.20
CA TYR A 762 29.88 5.09 27.50
C TYR A 762 30.20 5.87 26.22
N ARG A 763 30.16 7.21 26.31
CA ARG A 763 30.56 8.11 25.22
C ARG A 763 32.08 8.10 25.00
N THR A 764 32.50 8.52 23.82
CA THR A 764 33.90 8.76 23.49
C THR A 764 34.50 9.82 24.42
N GLY A 765 35.63 9.49 25.05
CA GLY A 765 36.30 10.38 26.01
C GLY A 765 35.86 10.23 27.47
N ASP A 766 34.92 9.33 27.78
CA ASP A 766 34.71 8.85 29.16
C ASP A 766 35.84 7.86 29.51
N PRO A 767 36.52 7.97 30.67
CA PRO A 767 37.56 7.01 31.06
C PRO A 767 37.10 5.55 31.04
N ARG A 768 35.82 5.28 31.31
CA ARG A 768 35.22 3.93 31.26
C ARG A 768 35.05 3.38 29.84
N SER A 769 35.16 4.24 28.82
CA SER A 769 35.07 3.83 27.40
C SER A 769 36.35 3.17 26.87
N GLN A 770 37.49 3.28 27.58
CA GLN A 770 38.78 2.74 27.14
C GLN A 770 39.14 1.37 27.74
N GLY A 771 38.22 0.72 28.47
CA GLY A 771 38.43 -0.62 29.03
C GLY A 771 39.22 -0.66 30.33
N ASP A 772 39.79 0.47 30.78
CA ASP A 772 40.37 0.62 32.10
C ASP A 772 39.31 1.13 33.09
N VAL A 773 39.00 0.32 34.11
CA VAL A 773 38.26 0.79 35.28
C VAL A 773 39.27 1.48 36.19
N PRO A 774 39.17 2.80 36.46
CA PRO A 774 40.04 3.41 37.46
C PRO A 774 39.65 2.86 38.84
N THR A 775 40.55 2.14 39.49
CA THR A 775 40.41 1.73 40.89
C THR A 775 40.73 2.91 41.82
N GLY A 776 39.68 3.63 42.23
CA GLY A 776 39.61 4.60 43.35
C GLY A 776 40.21 6.00 43.11
N PRO A 777 39.90 7.04 43.92
CA PRO A 777 38.79 7.24 44.86
C PRO A 777 37.65 8.11 44.26
N TYR A 778 36.47 8.06 44.88
CA TYR A 778 35.24 8.72 44.43
C TYR A 778 34.96 9.99 45.23
N SER A 779 34.28 10.96 44.62
CA SER A 779 33.71 12.12 45.33
C SER A 779 32.44 11.70 46.09
N PHE A 780 32.33 12.06 47.37
CA PHE A 780 31.06 11.98 48.09
C PHE A 780 30.15 13.16 47.72
N SER A 781 28.86 13.05 48.06
CA SER A 781 27.84 14.07 47.81
C SER A 781 28.07 15.41 48.55
N ASP A 782 29.19 15.57 49.24
CA ASP A 782 29.61 16.77 49.99
C ASP A 782 30.74 17.56 49.30
N ALA A 783 31.15 17.14 48.09
CA ALA A 783 32.12 17.82 47.23
C ALA A 783 33.58 17.91 47.75
N THR A 784 34.01 17.04 48.67
CA THR A 784 35.44 16.90 49.00
C THR A 784 36.18 16.00 47.98
N ILE A 785 37.43 16.36 47.64
CA ILE A 785 38.26 15.71 46.59
C ILE A 785 39.48 15.04 47.24
N PHE A 786 39.83 13.82 46.78
CA PHE A 786 41.12 13.18 47.06
C PHE A 786 42.19 13.79 46.15
N THR A 787 43.27 14.33 46.71
CA THR A 787 44.34 14.99 45.94
C THR A 787 45.69 14.30 46.18
N ASP A 788 46.25 13.64 45.17
CA ASP A 788 47.67 13.25 45.10
C ASP A 788 48.53 14.32 44.40
N GLY A 789 47.97 15.52 44.17
CA GLY A 789 48.65 16.60 43.49
C GLY A 789 48.67 16.49 41.96
N THR A 790 48.01 15.50 41.36
CA THR A 790 48.00 15.32 39.88
C THR A 790 46.72 15.81 39.18
N GLY A 791 45.73 16.36 39.90
CA GLY A 791 44.63 17.10 39.28
C GLY A 791 43.72 16.28 38.35
N LEU A 792 43.45 15.01 38.68
CA LEU A 792 42.55 14.18 37.88
C LEU A 792 41.07 14.55 38.14
N VAL A 793 40.47 15.29 37.21
CA VAL A 793 39.01 15.49 37.13
C VAL A 793 38.44 14.50 36.12
N VAL A 794 37.70 13.50 36.58
CA VAL A 794 36.97 12.56 35.71
C VAL A 794 35.53 13.03 35.54
N GLY A 795 35.18 13.59 34.38
CA GLY A 795 33.80 13.97 34.04
C GLY A 795 33.69 14.88 32.80
N SER A 796 32.50 15.01 32.24
CA SER A 796 32.17 15.95 31.15
C SER A 796 31.90 17.39 31.61
N GLY A 797 31.92 17.64 32.92
CA GLY A 797 31.19 18.76 33.52
C GLY A 797 29.71 18.39 33.70
N ASN A 798 28.84 19.37 33.93
CA ASN A 798 27.38 19.20 34.00
C ASN A 798 26.73 19.80 32.74
N PRO A 799 26.86 19.14 31.58
CA PRO A 799 26.45 19.72 30.32
C PRO A 799 24.94 19.83 30.19
N SER A 800 24.50 20.98 29.70
CA SER A 800 23.09 21.30 29.44
C SER A 800 22.95 22.11 28.16
N LEU A 801 21.72 22.27 27.66
CA LEU A 801 21.44 23.17 26.54
C LEU A 801 21.81 24.62 26.90
N ALA A 802 22.61 25.27 26.06
CA ALA A 802 22.98 26.68 26.19
C ALA A 802 21.89 27.63 25.66
N ALA A 803 21.08 27.14 24.72
CA ALA A 803 19.94 27.86 24.15
C ALA A 803 18.82 26.87 23.85
N GLY A 804 17.57 27.32 23.93
CA GLY A 804 16.42 26.50 23.56
C GLY A 804 16.49 26.09 22.08
N ALA A 805 16.05 24.87 21.78
CA ALA A 805 16.08 24.30 20.43
C ALA A 805 14.66 23.86 20.02
N PRO A 806 14.15 24.31 18.85
CA PRO A 806 12.80 23.97 18.42
C PRO A 806 12.68 22.51 17.94
N ARG A 807 11.44 22.00 17.88
CA ARG A 807 11.15 20.75 17.17
C ARG A 807 11.68 20.84 15.74
N GLY A 808 12.33 19.78 15.27
CA GLY A 808 12.97 19.70 13.95
C GLY A 808 14.42 20.16 13.92
N ALA A 809 14.99 20.67 15.03
CA ALA A 809 16.39 21.06 15.06
C ALA A 809 17.32 19.85 14.80
N LEU A 810 18.30 20.06 13.92
CA LEU A 810 19.33 19.09 13.54
C LEU A 810 20.64 19.29 14.31
N SER A 811 20.72 20.34 15.13
CA SER A 811 21.84 20.61 16.00
C SER A 811 21.36 21.27 17.29
N ILE A 812 22.13 21.06 18.36
CA ILE A 812 21.88 21.61 19.69
C ILE A 812 23.12 22.35 20.18
N VAL A 813 22.91 23.52 20.79
CA VAL A 813 24.00 24.30 21.40
C VAL A 813 24.00 24.00 22.89
N THR A 814 25.14 23.60 23.43
CA THR A 814 25.32 23.10 24.79
C THR A 814 26.41 23.87 25.52
N GLN A 815 26.35 23.89 26.85
CA GLN A 815 27.27 24.58 27.75
C GLN A 815 27.55 23.71 28.99
N GLY A 816 28.50 24.12 29.82
CA GLY A 816 28.86 23.38 31.05
C GLY A 816 29.85 22.24 30.82
N TRP A 817 30.48 22.23 29.64
CA TRP A 817 31.61 21.34 29.35
C TRP A 817 32.90 21.90 29.93
N TRP A 818 33.85 21.02 30.26
CA TRP A 818 35.22 21.47 30.52
C TRP A 818 35.81 22.14 29.27
N PRO A 819 36.44 23.33 29.39
CA PRO A 819 37.01 24.04 28.26
C PRO A 819 37.98 23.18 27.43
N SER A 820 37.88 23.26 26.11
CA SER A 820 38.78 22.58 25.16
C SER A 820 38.81 21.04 25.27
N THR A 821 37.77 20.41 25.84
CA THR A 821 37.67 18.94 25.97
C THR A 821 36.76 18.30 24.92
N VAL A 822 36.87 16.98 24.73
CA VAL A 822 35.99 16.22 23.83
C VAL A 822 34.57 16.14 24.41
N VAL A 823 33.61 16.63 23.64
CA VAL A 823 32.19 16.71 24.00
C VAL A 823 31.47 15.43 23.62
N VAL A 824 31.59 15.01 22.37
CA VAL A 824 31.10 13.72 21.86
C VAL A 824 31.92 13.30 20.63
N GLY A 825 32.07 12.01 20.42
CA GLY A 825 32.52 11.43 19.15
C GLY A 825 31.37 11.24 18.16
N ALA A 826 31.71 11.04 16.88
CA ALA A 826 30.72 10.67 15.88
C ALA A 826 30.15 9.27 16.21
N GLY A 827 28.83 9.17 16.28
CA GLY A 827 28.10 7.95 16.66
C GLY A 827 27.89 7.79 18.17
N ASP A 828 28.27 8.74 19.01
CA ASP A 828 27.93 8.73 20.44
C ASP A 828 26.46 9.04 20.65
N TYR A 829 25.84 8.37 21.62
CA TYR A 829 24.46 8.59 21.98
C TYR A 829 24.31 9.68 23.05
N ILE A 830 23.22 10.44 22.96
CA ILE A 830 22.89 11.55 23.85
C ILE A 830 21.41 11.42 24.21
N GLY A 831 21.10 11.37 25.50
CA GLY A 831 19.75 11.50 25.99
C GLY A 831 19.41 12.97 26.25
N LEU A 832 18.25 13.42 25.76
CA LEU A 832 17.78 14.79 25.93
C LEU A 832 16.25 14.81 25.91
N GLY A 833 15.61 15.44 26.91
CA GLY A 833 14.15 15.52 27.01
C GLY A 833 13.47 14.15 26.99
N GLY A 834 14.07 13.16 27.68
CA GLY A 834 13.57 11.78 27.76
C GLY A 834 13.75 10.93 26.49
N ARG A 835 14.32 11.49 25.41
CA ARG A 835 14.52 10.81 24.12
C ARG A 835 16.00 10.60 23.82
N LEU A 836 16.28 9.68 22.89
CA LEU A 836 17.62 9.31 22.47
C LEU A 836 17.96 9.93 21.11
N TYR A 837 19.18 10.47 21.03
CA TYR A 837 19.76 11.04 19.82
C TYR A 837 21.18 10.49 19.62
N ILE A 838 21.68 10.55 18.40
CA ILE A 838 23.05 10.19 18.06
C ILE A 838 23.77 11.41 17.48
N ALA A 839 25.00 11.65 17.95
CA ALA A 839 25.87 12.68 17.40
C ALA A 839 26.35 12.27 16.01
N THR A 840 26.10 13.11 14.99
CA THR A 840 26.51 12.79 13.61
C THR A 840 27.94 13.22 13.29
N ALA A 841 28.59 13.95 14.19
CA ALA A 841 29.96 14.43 14.05
C ALA A 841 30.65 14.48 15.43
N ALA A 842 31.97 14.36 15.43
CA ALA A 842 32.77 14.60 16.63
C ALA A 842 32.83 16.10 16.94
N VAL A 843 32.71 16.45 18.22
CA VAL A 843 32.67 17.84 18.70
C VAL A 843 33.56 17.98 19.93
N ALA A 844 34.28 19.10 20.00
CA ALA A 844 35.01 19.54 21.17
C ALA A 844 34.41 20.83 21.72
N ALA A 845 34.58 21.07 23.02
CA ALA A 845 34.13 22.27 23.69
C ALA A 845 35.03 23.45 23.33
N SER A 846 34.45 24.64 23.24
CA SER A 846 35.17 25.90 23.13
C SER A 846 35.98 26.20 24.40
N GLY A 847 36.83 27.23 24.35
CA GLY A 847 37.52 27.75 25.54
C GLY A 847 36.57 28.30 26.63
N ALA A 848 35.29 28.49 26.31
CA ALA A 848 34.24 28.89 27.24
C ALA A 848 33.36 27.73 27.71
N GLY A 849 33.70 26.47 27.38
CA GLY A 849 32.92 25.29 27.78
C GLY A 849 31.60 25.12 27.03
N THR A 850 31.47 25.70 25.84
CA THR A 850 30.27 25.61 24.97
C THR A 850 30.54 24.76 23.72
N ALA A 851 29.51 24.08 23.19
CA ALA A 851 29.65 23.20 22.04
C ALA A 851 28.36 23.11 21.22
N THR A 852 28.47 23.07 19.89
CA THR A 852 27.33 22.82 18.99
C THR A 852 27.39 21.38 18.47
N ILE A 853 26.42 20.56 18.85
CA ILE A 853 26.37 19.13 18.52
C ILE A 853 25.33 18.90 17.43
N ALA A 854 25.74 18.35 16.29
CA ALA A 854 24.82 17.87 15.26
C ALA A 854 24.23 16.52 15.65
N ILE A 855 22.91 16.37 15.56
CA ILE A 855 22.17 15.21 16.08
C ILE A 855 21.25 14.58 15.04
N ALA A 856 20.98 13.28 15.20
CA ALA A 856 19.92 12.56 14.51
C ALA A 856 19.15 11.65 15.49
N PRO A 857 17.84 11.40 15.28
CA PRO A 857 16.93 12.13 14.39
C PRO A 857 16.79 13.62 14.81
N PRO A 858 16.13 14.48 14.01
CA PRO A 858 15.83 15.84 14.45
C PRO A 858 15.04 15.87 15.77
N LEU A 859 15.17 16.93 16.56
CA LEU A 859 14.43 17.05 17.83
C LEU A 859 12.93 16.83 17.62
N ARG A 860 12.34 15.91 18.37
CA ARG A 860 10.91 15.57 18.21
C ARG A 860 9.96 16.51 18.97
N ALA A 861 10.50 17.21 19.96
CA ALA A 861 9.84 18.23 20.75
C ALA A 861 10.80 19.40 20.94
N ALA A 862 10.27 20.59 21.18
CA ALA A 862 11.11 21.72 21.56
C ALA A 862 11.70 21.46 22.96
N VAL A 863 12.97 21.80 23.14
CA VAL A 863 13.68 21.64 24.41
C VAL A 863 14.16 23.01 24.87
N VAL A 864 13.99 23.31 26.15
CA VAL A 864 14.32 24.61 26.74
C VAL A 864 15.80 24.72 27.10
N VAL A 865 16.28 25.96 27.26
CA VAL A 865 17.63 26.23 27.78
C VAL A 865 17.82 25.61 29.17
N GLY A 866 18.99 25.06 29.44
CA GLY A 866 19.34 24.45 30.71
C GLY A 866 18.94 22.97 30.87
N GLU A 867 18.23 22.37 29.91
CA GLU A 867 17.91 20.94 29.95
C GLU A 867 19.21 20.11 30.01
N PRO A 868 19.37 19.21 31.00
CA PRO A 868 20.58 18.43 31.17
C PRO A 868 20.72 17.36 30.07
N LEU A 869 21.96 17.10 29.64
CA LEU A 869 22.26 15.99 28.75
C LEU A 869 22.53 14.72 29.55
N ILE A 870 21.90 13.61 29.14
CA ILE A 870 22.19 12.28 29.66
C ILE A 870 23.26 11.66 28.75
N LEU A 871 24.45 11.45 29.30
CA LEU A 871 25.63 10.95 28.57
C LEU A 871 26.06 9.55 29.01
N SER A 872 25.53 9.08 30.14
CA SER A 872 25.77 7.75 30.68
C SER A 872 24.49 6.93 30.52
N LEU A 873 24.58 5.78 29.86
CA LEU A 873 23.42 4.93 29.53
C LEU A 873 22.22 5.70 28.94
N PRO A 874 22.44 6.54 27.91
CA PRO A 874 21.35 7.24 27.25
C PRO A 874 20.38 6.21 26.65
N SER A 875 19.12 6.29 27.07
CA SER A 875 18.10 5.28 26.79
C SER A 875 16.89 5.86 26.08
N VAL A 876 16.12 4.99 25.43
CA VAL A 876 14.92 5.33 24.67
C VAL A 876 13.74 4.46 25.14
N PRO A 877 12.53 5.04 25.29
CA PRO A 877 11.34 4.27 25.56
C PRO A 877 10.94 3.43 24.34
N MET A 878 10.83 2.12 24.54
CA MET A 878 10.54 1.16 23.49
C MET A 878 9.38 0.25 23.88
N ARG A 879 8.61 -0.22 22.90
CA ARG A 879 7.52 -1.19 23.06
C ARG A 879 7.72 -2.37 22.12
N LEU A 880 7.04 -3.48 22.38
CA LEU A 880 7.04 -4.64 21.46
C LEU A 880 6.45 -4.25 20.10
N VAL A 881 7.04 -4.78 19.02
CA VAL A 881 6.59 -4.50 17.63
C VAL A 881 5.23 -5.13 17.34
N SER A 882 4.92 -6.27 17.99
CA SER A 882 3.63 -6.92 17.95
C SER A 882 3.37 -7.67 19.24
N ASP A 883 2.10 -7.99 19.50
CA ASP A 883 1.71 -8.74 20.70
C ASP A 883 2.24 -10.20 20.65
N ASP A 884 2.55 -10.70 19.46
CA ASP A 884 3.13 -12.04 19.23
C ASP A 884 4.63 -12.12 19.59
N GLU A 885 5.32 -10.98 19.78
CA GLU A 885 6.73 -10.97 20.20
C GLU A 885 6.93 -11.50 21.63
N ALA A 886 5.84 -11.64 22.41
CA ALA A 886 5.84 -12.32 23.70
C ALA A 886 5.73 -13.87 23.58
N ALA A 887 5.56 -14.42 22.38
CA ALA A 887 5.43 -15.86 22.16
C ALA A 887 6.80 -16.55 22.29
N ASN A 888 7.05 -17.21 23.42
CA ASN A 888 8.30 -17.90 23.73
C ASN A 888 8.12 -19.44 23.72
N PRO A 889 8.43 -20.15 22.61
CA PRO A 889 8.24 -21.59 22.53
C PRO A 889 9.29 -22.32 23.39
N THR A 890 8.84 -22.91 24.50
CA THR A 890 9.71 -23.69 25.41
C THR A 890 9.70 -25.18 25.08
N ARG A 891 10.85 -25.85 25.28
CA ARG A 891 10.94 -27.33 25.35
C ARG A 891 11.11 -27.73 26.82
N PRO A 892 10.57 -28.86 27.29
CA PRO A 892 10.84 -29.35 28.65
C PRO A 892 12.34 -29.57 28.84
N GLY A 893 12.98 -28.81 29.73
CA GLY A 893 14.43 -28.81 29.94
C GLY A 893 15.05 -27.40 29.88
N PRO A 894 16.13 -27.17 29.12
CA PRO A 894 16.75 -25.85 29.02
C PRO A 894 15.78 -24.82 28.41
N PHE A 895 15.78 -23.59 28.93
CA PHE A 895 15.03 -22.49 28.32
C PHE A 895 15.60 -22.23 26.92
N ALA A 896 14.73 -22.14 25.92
CA ALA A 896 15.15 -21.86 24.55
C ALA A 896 15.77 -20.46 24.46
N ALA A 897 16.61 -20.24 23.44
CA ALA A 897 17.05 -18.89 23.10
C ALA A 897 15.84 -18.00 22.79
N VAL A 898 15.82 -16.79 23.36
CA VAL A 898 14.71 -15.84 23.24
C VAL A 898 15.18 -14.67 22.38
N THR A 899 14.37 -14.24 21.41
CA THR A 899 14.62 -13.02 20.64
C THR A 899 13.40 -12.12 20.77
N ILE A 900 13.62 -10.85 21.09
CA ILE A 900 12.57 -9.84 21.27
C ILE A 900 12.84 -8.66 20.34
N ARG A 901 11.82 -8.26 19.57
CA ARG A 901 11.87 -7.06 18.73
C ARG A 901 11.06 -5.92 19.33
N MET A 902 11.68 -4.75 19.35
CA MET A 902 11.11 -3.54 19.93
C MET A 902 11.29 -2.33 18.99
N GLU A 903 10.36 -1.40 19.08
CA GLU A 903 10.41 -0.10 18.39
C GLU A 903 10.14 1.06 19.36
N GLU A 904 10.74 2.23 19.07
CA GLU A 904 10.54 3.45 19.85
C GLU A 904 9.06 3.81 19.94
N ALA A 905 8.58 4.08 21.15
CA ALA A 905 7.26 4.65 21.38
C ALA A 905 7.30 6.15 21.04
N LEU A 906 6.69 6.52 19.91
CA LEU A 906 6.70 7.90 19.39
C LEU A 906 5.63 8.79 20.00
#